data_AF-A0A2G2W251-F1
#
_entry.id   AF-A0A2G2W251-F1
#
_cell.length_a   1.000
_cell.length_b   1.000
_cell.length_c   1.000
_cell.angle_alpha   90.00
_cell.angle_beta   90.00
_cell.angle_gamma   90.00
#
_symmetry.space_group_name_H-M   'P 1'
#
loop_
_entity.id
_entity.type
_entity.pdbx_description
1 polymer ?
#
loop_
_entity_poly.entity_id
_entity_poly.type
_entity_poly.pdbx_seq_one_letter_code
_entity_poly.pdbx_strand_id
1 'polypeptide(L)'
;MDPILYSAAMRGNIGDANFLLADHLKRDEENGYQVTPKGNTVLHVAALYGHSHFAAEVLKITPAMLCCQNKKNETALHIAANEGHTEVVRVLLACLEDHNTNDKLTIMTDASGDTALHKAVRSQHLDVVKLLVKEGSEFEFPPNHAQETPLYLAAESGFHEALINILESCKKPTYAAGPSNRTPLHAAVIHEHKDCIRSLWRWNKALCEQPDLWGWNSLHYAVKLGLEDVVSDMLGWKKSLVYLPAGSENDWTTAIHIAASEGDVNMINELLNHCPDCWDMLNSNNQNALHVAILNNKDKLVRVILDSGKCDSLVDEPDSDGNTPLHLLAASDNHVRELIYHPRAKKMSFNKQNQTPLDIALSHTVTTKKEKLVRDLCSIGRFGKRDFEVKRKNEYMPLREDDQDKAIKANQTEVESIMKSAQIHIVVATLIMTVTFAAGITLPGGFESDPDSHNKGMAILIRKTTFRAFVVSDAIAFTCSAVAIFIYFFMADESRPPSRLEIVSKLYDLAGIFQCLSMLAVVVAFATGKLVLPASGVSGSQSCLGVIWGRDSVVVDWDREKKLVLTALTKMELQMESVGDEASHQHGKRHQPTIQTSDSILTLPILPLELITEILVRLPVKSLLKFKSVSKSWLALISSPDFIKNHLNLSANNKDNTYHRIILRDSHPPRDPKVCPLRSLLDGDFVTEAYDFDYPMKNTTSCFWTVGSVNGLICLEVVYIGLFIWNPTIRKYKTLADHGTELNDDDTCSYGFGYDEVHDDYKVVGLFFIDNGDYPYDVTVKIYSLKSDSWRQIDGFQSADLASDFAKSVYGKIHWMTSEGEIIFIDLVDEKWTTLNHPCYGEDLRLKLGVFGSDLSIFTSSAELWVLKEYGVEESWENILTIKTHDIYDIRPLFIKSNKGEILLMLGSTVRIYHLEDDFVSPNKTVGLTTYSDSEIYIESLVCPILQNEPGTQVTQS
;
A
#
# COMPACT_ATOMS: atom_id res chain seq x y z
N MET A 1 8.04 -41.04 -44.09
CA MET A 1 6.85 -41.58 -44.79
C MET A 1 6.79 -41.02 -46.19
N ASP A 2 6.53 -41.88 -47.17
CA ASP A 2 6.27 -41.53 -48.57
C ASP A 2 5.18 -40.43 -48.65
N PRO A 3 5.42 -39.31 -49.35
CA PRO A 3 4.45 -38.23 -49.51
C PRO A 3 3.12 -38.68 -50.13
N ILE A 4 3.14 -39.65 -51.04
CA ILE A 4 1.94 -40.18 -51.71
C ILE A 4 1.12 -40.98 -50.71
N LEU A 5 1.76 -41.89 -49.97
CA LEU A 5 1.10 -42.69 -48.93
C LEU A 5 0.52 -41.81 -47.82
N TYR A 6 1.26 -40.79 -47.38
CA TYR A 6 0.77 -39.81 -46.40
C TYR A 6 -0.45 -39.04 -46.94
N SER A 7 -0.37 -38.51 -48.17
CA SER A 7 -1.48 -37.77 -48.80
C SER A 7 -2.72 -38.64 -48.99
N ALA A 8 -2.53 -39.90 -49.42
CA ALA A 8 -3.61 -40.87 -49.56
C ALA A 8 -4.31 -41.13 -48.23
N ALA A 9 -3.54 -41.33 -47.15
CA ALA A 9 -4.07 -41.52 -45.80
C ALA A 9 -4.81 -40.28 -45.26
N MET A 10 -4.32 -39.07 -45.55
CA MET A 10 -5.03 -37.84 -45.16
C MET A 10 -6.34 -37.64 -45.93
N ARG A 11 -6.43 -38.15 -47.16
CA ARG A 11 -7.60 -38.01 -48.04
C ARG A 11 -8.58 -39.19 -47.98
N GLY A 12 -8.16 -40.31 -47.40
CA GLY A 12 -8.94 -41.55 -47.37
C GLY A 12 -8.91 -42.34 -48.68
N ASN A 13 -7.94 -42.08 -49.57
CA ASN A 13 -7.88 -42.71 -50.88
C ASN A 13 -7.17 -44.07 -50.82
N ILE A 14 -7.90 -45.15 -51.11
CA ILE A 14 -7.35 -46.53 -51.13
C ILE A 14 -6.63 -46.91 -52.43
N GLY A 15 -6.86 -46.14 -53.50
CA GLY A 15 -6.20 -46.36 -54.79
C GLY A 15 -6.67 -45.39 -55.88
N ASP A 16 -5.77 -45.04 -56.77
CA ASP A 16 -6.02 -44.35 -58.04
C ASP A 16 -5.08 -44.89 -59.13
N ALA A 17 -5.08 -44.30 -60.34
CA ALA A 17 -4.26 -44.80 -61.45
C ALA A 17 -2.74 -44.81 -61.17
N ASN A 18 -2.26 -44.06 -60.16
CA ASN A 18 -0.85 -43.92 -59.82
C ASN A 18 -0.51 -44.39 -58.39
N PHE A 19 -1.49 -44.86 -57.62
CA PHE A 19 -1.31 -45.30 -56.23
C PHE A 19 -2.15 -46.54 -55.93
N LEU A 20 -1.51 -47.56 -55.34
CA LEU A 20 -2.16 -48.78 -54.88
C LEU A 20 -1.71 -49.08 -53.46
N LEU A 21 -2.63 -49.00 -52.49
CA LEU A 21 -2.31 -49.10 -51.06
C LEU A 21 -1.54 -50.38 -50.72
N ALA A 22 -1.91 -51.51 -51.33
CA ALA A 22 -1.26 -52.80 -51.10
C ALA A 22 0.22 -52.82 -51.51
N ASP A 23 0.61 -52.11 -52.57
CA ASP A 23 1.99 -52.09 -53.06
C ASP A 23 2.90 -51.28 -52.13
N HIS A 24 2.38 -50.22 -51.52
CA HIS A 24 3.12 -49.41 -50.55
C HIS A 24 3.19 -50.07 -49.17
N LEU A 25 2.19 -50.84 -48.76
CA LEU A 25 2.19 -51.55 -47.48
C LEU A 25 3.02 -52.85 -47.49
N LYS A 26 3.00 -53.62 -48.60
CA LYS A 26 3.79 -54.86 -48.72
C LYS A 26 5.31 -54.63 -48.72
N ARG A 27 5.77 -53.46 -49.17
CA ARG A 27 7.19 -53.09 -49.14
C ARG A 27 7.72 -52.80 -47.72
N ASP A 28 6.83 -52.54 -46.76
CA ASP A 28 7.19 -52.08 -45.42
C ASP A 28 7.42 -53.23 -44.42
N GLU A 29 6.95 -54.45 -44.67
CA GLU A 29 7.16 -55.59 -43.75
C GLU A 29 8.64 -56.01 -43.65
N GLU A 30 9.44 -55.80 -44.71
CA GLU A 30 10.87 -56.17 -44.73
C GLU A 30 11.81 -55.06 -44.18
N ASN A 31 11.35 -53.80 -44.06
CA ASN A 31 12.20 -52.64 -43.67
C ASN A 31 11.66 -51.81 -42.49
N GLY A 32 10.62 -52.26 -41.80
CA GLY A 32 9.96 -51.53 -40.73
C GLY A 32 8.96 -50.48 -41.27
N TYR A 33 7.88 -50.25 -40.54
CA TYR A 33 6.78 -49.39 -41.01
C TYR A 33 7.23 -47.94 -41.25
N GLN A 34 6.79 -47.37 -42.37
CA GLN A 34 6.99 -45.95 -42.62
C GLN A 34 6.23 -45.09 -41.62
N VAL A 35 6.97 -44.19 -40.96
CA VAL A 35 6.42 -43.26 -39.98
C VAL A 35 6.66 -41.79 -40.36
N THR A 36 5.80 -40.92 -39.86
CA THR A 36 6.00 -39.46 -39.88
C THR A 36 7.08 -39.05 -38.86
N PRO A 37 7.55 -37.79 -38.84
CA PRO A 37 8.47 -37.31 -37.81
C PRO A 37 7.95 -37.46 -36.37
N LYS A 38 6.63 -37.51 -36.17
CA LYS A 38 5.98 -37.78 -34.87
C LYS A 38 5.86 -39.28 -34.54
N GLY A 39 6.35 -40.17 -35.40
CA GLY A 39 6.20 -41.61 -35.25
C GLY A 39 4.84 -42.16 -35.71
N ASN A 40 3.94 -41.33 -36.25
CA ASN A 40 2.64 -41.79 -36.73
C ASN A 40 2.81 -42.70 -37.94
N THR A 41 2.27 -43.92 -37.87
CA THR A 41 2.09 -44.81 -39.02
C THR A 41 0.94 -44.35 -39.92
N VAL A 42 0.74 -44.98 -41.08
CA VAL A 42 -0.37 -44.62 -41.98
C VAL A 42 -1.74 -44.80 -41.31
N LEU A 43 -1.87 -45.80 -40.41
CA LEU A 43 -3.08 -46.05 -39.65
C LEU A 43 -3.38 -44.92 -38.65
N HIS A 44 -2.35 -44.37 -37.99
CA HIS A 44 -2.50 -43.19 -37.12
C HIS A 44 -2.98 -41.97 -37.91
N VAL A 45 -2.49 -41.78 -39.14
CA VAL A 45 -2.92 -40.68 -40.01
C VAL A 45 -4.38 -40.87 -40.43
N ALA A 46 -4.77 -42.07 -40.84
CA ALA A 46 -6.16 -42.38 -41.15
C ALA A 46 -7.09 -42.16 -39.94
N ALA A 47 -6.65 -42.53 -38.75
CA ALA A 47 -7.35 -42.30 -37.49
C ALA A 47 -7.46 -40.82 -37.13
N LEU A 48 -6.44 -40.00 -37.40
CA LEU A 48 -6.48 -38.55 -37.18
C LEU A 48 -7.52 -37.85 -38.06
N TYR A 49 -7.68 -38.29 -39.31
CA TYR A 49 -8.55 -37.66 -40.30
C TYR A 49 -9.93 -38.35 -40.47
N GLY A 50 -10.21 -39.41 -39.70
CA GLY A 50 -11.54 -40.04 -39.68
C GLY A 50 -11.84 -40.99 -40.85
N HIS A 51 -10.84 -41.49 -41.55
CA HIS A 51 -11.03 -42.31 -42.77
C HIS A 51 -11.19 -43.81 -42.45
N SER A 52 -12.39 -44.21 -42.01
CA SER A 52 -12.68 -45.59 -41.56
C SER A 52 -12.47 -46.65 -42.65
N HIS A 53 -12.90 -46.39 -43.89
CA HIS A 53 -12.70 -47.31 -45.01
C HIS A 53 -11.21 -47.53 -45.30
N PHE A 54 -10.42 -46.46 -45.29
CA PHE A 54 -8.98 -46.55 -45.48
C PHE A 54 -8.33 -47.33 -44.33
N ALA A 55 -8.71 -47.06 -43.08
CA ALA A 55 -8.23 -47.80 -41.92
C ALA A 55 -8.54 -49.30 -42.02
N ALA A 56 -9.75 -49.67 -42.47
CA ALA A 56 -10.15 -51.08 -42.67
C ALA A 56 -9.26 -51.78 -43.71
N GLU A 57 -9.00 -51.14 -44.85
CA GLU A 57 -8.13 -51.72 -45.88
C GLU A 57 -6.68 -51.86 -45.41
N VAL A 58 -6.15 -50.88 -44.66
CA VAL A 58 -4.83 -50.99 -44.04
C VAL A 58 -4.74 -52.20 -43.11
N LEU A 59 -5.76 -52.40 -42.26
CA LEU A 59 -5.79 -53.50 -41.30
C LEU A 59 -5.96 -54.88 -41.96
N LYS A 60 -6.68 -54.97 -43.08
CA LYS A 60 -6.77 -56.22 -43.86
C LYS A 60 -5.42 -56.65 -44.42
N ILE A 61 -4.58 -55.69 -44.83
CA ILE A 61 -3.27 -55.96 -45.42
C ILE A 61 -2.23 -56.18 -44.33
N THR A 62 -2.23 -55.37 -43.27
CA THR A 62 -1.21 -55.40 -42.22
C THR A 62 -1.85 -55.26 -40.83
N PRO A 63 -2.45 -56.33 -40.28
CA PRO A 63 -3.11 -56.31 -38.97
C PRO A 63 -2.19 -55.90 -37.81
N ALA A 64 -0.90 -56.22 -37.91
CA ALA A 64 0.10 -55.91 -36.88
C ALA A 64 0.25 -54.39 -36.60
N MET A 65 -0.18 -53.52 -37.52
CA MET A 65 -0.16 -52.07 -37.33
C MET A 65 -1.15 -51.57 -36.26
N LEU A 66 -2.13 -52.39 -35.89
CA LEU A 66 -3.16 -52.06 -34.90
C LEU A 66 -2.56 -51.68 -33.54
N CYS A 67 -1.49 -52.36 -33.13
CA CYS A 67 -0.80 -52.16 -31.85
C CYS A 67 0.41 -51.22 -31.95
N CYS A 68 0.70 -50.66 -33.12
CA CYS A 68 1.83 -49.74 -33.27
C CYS A 68 1.59 -48.47 -32.45
N GLN A 69 2.66 -47.99 -31.82
CA GLN A 69 2.69 -46.80 -31.00
C GLN A 69 3.53 -45.71 -31.67
N ASN A 70 3.05 -44.48 -31.67
CA ASN A 70 3.81 -43.32 -32.14
C ASN A 70 4.85 -42.87 -31.08
N LYS A 71 5.55 -41.74 -31.29
CA LYS A 71 6.55 -41.23 -30.33
C LYS A 71 5.96 -40.78 -28.98
N LYS A 72 4.64 -40.63 -28.89
CA LYS A 72 3.90 -40.35 -27.64
C LYS A 72 3.26 -41.63 -27.06
N ASN A 73 3.64 -42.81 -27.56
CA ASN A 73 3.03 -44.09 -27.22
C ASN A 73 1.52 -44.19 -27.55
N GLU A 74 0.98 -43.27 -28.34
CA GLU A 74 -0.43 -43.31 -28.77
C GLU A 74 -0.57 -44.39 -29.85
N THR A 75 -1.65 -45.15 -29.78
CA THR A 75 -2.10 -46.04 -30.87
C THR A 75 -3.09 -45.31 -31.78
N ALA A 76 -3.43 -45.89 -32.93
CA ALA A 76 -4.48 -45.35 -33.80
C ALA A 76 -5.83 -45.22 -33.07
N LEU A 77 -6.12 -46.10 -32.10
CA LEU A 77 -7.32 -46.04 -31.27
C LEU A 77 -7.34 -44.80 -30.36
N HIS A 78 -6.20 -44.42 -29.77
CA HIS A 78 -6.09 -43.20 -28.95
C HIS A 78 -6.42 -41.95 -29.77
N ILE A 79 -5.86 -41.86 -30.99
CA ILE A 79 -6.09 -40.72 -31.88
C ILE A 79 -7.55 -40.68 -32.32
N ALA A 80 -8.11 -41.80 -32.82
CA ALA A 80 -9.50 -41.86 -33.25
C ALA A 80 -10.46 -41.50 -32.10
N ALA A 81 -10.13 -41.92 -30.88
CA ALA A 81 -10.92 -41.59 -29.69
C ALA A 81 -10.80 -40.12 -29.27
N ASN A 82 -9.61 -39.53 -29.37
CA ASN A 82 -9.37 -38.11 -29.09
C ASN A 82 -10.09 -37.18 -30.08
N GLU A 83 -10.17 -37.57 -31.35
CA GLU A 83 -10.80 -36.77 -32.41
C GLU A 83 -12.30 -37.08 -32.60
N GLY A 84 -12.84 -38.08 -31.90
CA GLY A 84 -14.26 -38.44 -31.96
C GLY A 84 -14.68 -39.19 -33.21
N HIS A 85 -13.76 -39.86 -33.91
CA HIS A 85 -14.03 -40.58 -35.16
C HIS A 85 -14.64 -41.95 -34.90
N THR A 86 -15.91 -41.96 -34.50
CA THR A 86 -16.69 -43.13 -34.07
C THR A 86 -16.63 -44.32 -35.06
N GLU A 87 -16.67 -44.07 -36.37
CA GLU A 87 -16.61 -45.15 -37.37
C GLU A 87 -15.21 -45.77 -37.47
N VAL A 88 -14.15 -44.98 -37.31
CA VAL A 88 -12.79 -45.52 -37.23
C VAL A 88 -12.62 -46.36 -35.98
N VAL A 89 -13.16 -45.90 -34.84
CA VAL A 89 -13.17 -46.67 -33.59
C VAL A 89 -13.88 -48.02 -33.78
N ARG A 90 -15.05 -48.05 -34.43
CA ARG A 90 -15.74 -49.31 -34.75
C ARG A 90 -14.89 -50.26 -35.58
N VAL A 91 -14.25 -49.77 -36.64
CA VAL A 91 -13.37 -50.58 -37.48
C VAL A 91 -12.18 -51.13 -36.68
N LEU A 92 -11.54 -50.29 -35.86
CA LEU A 92 -10.41 -50.70 -35.03
C LEU A 92 -10.80 -51.75 -33.97
N LEU A 93 -11.99 -51.63 -33.39
CA LEU A 93 -12.50 -52.59 -32.40
C LEU A 93 -12.94 -53.91 -33.05
N ALA A 94 -13.62 -53.88 -34.20
CA ALA A 94 -14.03 -55.11 -34.91
C ALA A 94 -12.82 -55.98 -35.31
N CYS A 95 -11.71 -55.35 -35.72
CA CYS A 95 -10.49 -56.09 -36.05
C CYS A 95 -9.80 -56.72 -34.82
N LEU A 96 -10.12 -56.33 -33.58
CA LEU A 96 -9.61 -56.98 -32.37
C LEU A 96 -10.25 -58.36 -32.15
N GLU A 97 -11.54 -58.49 -32.43
CA GLU A 97 -12.29 -59.73 -32.28
C GLU A 97 -11.77 -60.81 -33.22
N ASP A 98 -11.47 -60.43 -34.48
CA ASP A 98 -11.02 -61.35 -35.53
C ASP A 98 -9.61 -61.92 -35.31
N HIS A 99 -8.76 -61.24 -34.54
CA HIS A 99 -7.33 -61.58 -34.42
C HIS A 99 -6.91 -62.06 -33.02
N ASN A 100 -7.85 -62.20 -32.06
CA ASN A 100 -7.61 -62.67 -30.70
C ASN A 100 -6.48 -61.90 -29.96
N THR A 101 -6.27 -60.63 -30.31
CA THR A 101 -5.35 -59.69 -29.63
C THR A 101 -6.03 -58.98 -28.45
N ASN A 102 -7.09 -59.59 -27.93
CA ASN A 102 -8.25 -58.95 -27.32
C ASN A 102 -7.97 -58.23 -25.98
N ASP A 103 -6.95 -58.65 -25.25
CA ASP A 103 -6.80 -58.21 -23.86
C ASP A 103 -5.97 -56.93 -23.67
N LYS A 104 -5.31 -56.40 -24.72
CA LYS A 104 -4.31 -55.32 -24.54
C LYS A 104 -4.66 -53.97 -25.17
N LEU A 105 -5.30 -53.89 -26.33
CA LEU A 105 -5.38 -52.60 -27.06
C LEU A 105 -6.27 -51.55 -26.37
N THR A 106 -7.42 -51.93 -25.81
CA THR A 106 -8.35 -51.01 -25.12
C THR A 106 -7.78 -50.48 -23.81
N ILE A 107 -6.86 -51.22 -23.19
CA ILE A 107 -6.14 -50.85 -21.96
C ILE A 107 -4.71 -50.36 -22.22
N MET A 108 -4.24 -50.34 -23.48
CA MET A 108 -2.96 -49.74 -23.82
C MET A 108 -3.00 -48.26 -23.46
N THR A 109 -1.88 -47.77 -22.96
CA THR A 109 -1.75 -46.39 -22.53
C THR A 109 -0.76 -45.64 -23.40
N ASP A 110 -1.02 -44.35 -23.59
CA ASP A 110 -0.04 -43.43 -24.15
C ASP A 110 1.07 -43.07 -23.14
N ALA A 111 1.94 -42.12 -23.49
CA ALA A 111 3.04 -41.67 -22.64
C ALA A 111 2.58 -40.99 -21.33
N SER A 112 1.34 -40.51 -21.29
CA SER A 112 0.68 -39.93 -20.11
C SER A 112 -0.05 -40.98 -19.28
N GLY A 113 -0.06 -42.24 -19.70
CA GLY A 113 -0.85 -43.28 -19.05
C GLY A 113 -2.32 -43.26 -19.45
N ASP A 114 -2.73 -42.41 -20.40
CA ASP A 114 -4.13 -42.33 -20.84
C ASP A 114 -4.46 -43.52 -21.75
N THR A 115 -5.59 -44.17 -21.50
CA THR A 115 -6.21 -45.10 -22.47
C THR A 115 -7.04 -44.34 -23.51
N ALA A 116 -7.49 -45.04 -24.56
CA ALA A 116 -8.42 -44.48 -25.52
C ALA A 116 -9.71 -43.93 -24.87
N LEU A 117 -10.20 -44.58 -23.80
CA LEU A 117 -11.36 -44.10 -23.06
C LEU A 117 -11.08 -42.77 -22.33
N HIS A 118 -9.88 -42.58 -21.76
CA HIS A 118 -9.49 -41.29 -21.18
C HIS A 118 -9.52 -40.17 -22.23
N LYS A 119 -8.97 -40.43 -23.44
CA LYS A 119 -9.00 -39.46 -24.55
C LYS A 119 -10.41 -39.11 -24.99
N ALA A 120 -11.29 -40.12 -25.11
CA ALA A 120 -12.69 -39.91 -25.50
C ALA A 120 -13.47 -39.09 -24.47
N VAL A 121 -13.30 -39.39 -23.18
CA VAL A 121 -13.96 -38.64 -22.09
C VAL A 121 -13.43 -37.21 -22.02
N ARG A 122 -12.10 -37.03 -22.05
CA ARG A 122 -11.46 -35.71 -21.98
C ARG A 122 -11.84 -34.80 -23.15
N SER A 123 -12.05 -35.39 -24.33
CA SER A 123 -12.47 -34.69 -25.54
C SER A 123 -14.00 -34.65 -25.73
N GLN A 124 -14.76 -35.16 -24.76
CA GLN A 124 -16.22 -35.14 -24.71
C GLN A 124 -16.94 -35.85 -25.87
N HIS A 125 -16.39 -36.98 -26.34
CA HIS A 125 -16.97 -37.74 -27.45
C HIS A 125 -17.85 -38.91 -26.98
N LEU A 126 -19.14 -38.63 -26.72
CA LEU A 126 -20.08 -39.58 -26.12
C LEU A 126 -20.22 -40.90 -26.90
N ASP A 127 -20.34 -40.82 -28.22
CA ASP A 127 -20.55 -42.00 -29.07
C ASP A 127 -19.35 -42.95 -29.03
N VAL A 128 -18.14 -42.39 -28.96
CA VAL A 128 -16.90 -43.16 -28.76
C VAL A 128 -16.87 -43.78 -27.37
N VAL A 129 -17.25 -43.03 -26.32
CA VAL A 129 -17.36 -43.55 -24.94
C VAL A 129 -18.31 -44.74 -24.90
N LYS A 130 -19.51 -44.63 -25.48
CA LYS A 130 -20.50 -45.72 -25.52
C LYS A 130 -19.94 -46.99 -26.17
N LEU A 131 -19.23 -46.85 -27.28
CA LEU A 131 -18.59 -47.99 -27.95
C LEU A 131 -17.48 -48.61 -27.10
N LEU A 132 -16.54 -47.80 -26.62
CA LEU A 132 -15.38 -48.28 -25.86
C LEU A 132 -15.78 -48.95 -24.55
N VAL A 133 -16.80 -48.43 -23.87
CA VAL A 133 -17.29 -49.01 -22.61
C VAL A 133 -18.04 -50.31 -22.87
N LYS A 134 -18.85 -50.39 -23.94
CA LYS A 134 -19.60 -51.61 -24.28
C LYS A 134 -18.66 -52.78 -24.58
N GLU A 135 -17.67 -52.55 -25.45
CA GLU A 135 -16.67 -53.57 -25.80
C GLU A 135 -15.70 -53.83 -24.64
N GLY A 136 -15.48 -52.83 -23.78
CA GLY A 136 -14.59 -52.92 -22.64
C GLY A 136 -15.23 -53.31 -21.30
N SER A 137 -16.48 -53.79 -21.30
CA SER A 137 -17.29 -53.96 -20.07
C SER A 137 -16.70 -54.91 -19.01
N GLU A 138 -15.79 -55.80 -19.41
CA GLU A 138 -15.12 -56.75 -18.52
C GLU A 138 -13.83 -56.21 -17.88
N PHE A 139 -13.27 -55.11 -18.40
CA PHE A 139 -11.98 -54.59 -17.96
C PHE A 139 -12.13 -53.54 -16.86
N GLU A 140 -11.16 -53.52 -15.95
CA GLU A 140 -10.96 -52.38 -15.05
C GLU A 140 -10.18 -51.32 -15.83
N PHE A 141 -10.71 -50.10 -15.94
CA PHE A 141 -10.00 -48.99 -16.56
C PHE A 141 -9.07 -48.36 -15.50
N PRO A 142 -7.75 -48.61 -15.56
CA PRO A 142 -6.84 -48.13 -14.54
C PRO A 142 -6.69 -46.61 -14.61
N PRO A 143 -6.24 -45.96 -13.53
CA PRO A 143 -5.88 -44.56 -13.58
C PRO A 143 -4.66 -44.31 -14.49
N ASN A 144 -4.60 -43.12 -15.08
CA ASN A 144 -3.43 -42.66 -15.83
C ASN A 144 -2.26 -42.26 -14.89
N HIS A 145 -1.16 -41.75 -15.44
CA HIS A 145 0.00 -41.34 -14.63
C HIS A 145 -0.31 -40.18 -13.66
N ALA A 146 -1.35 -39.39 -13.93
CA ALA A 146 -1.86 -38.34 -13.04
C ALA A 146 -2.86 -38.86 -11.99
N GLN A 147 -3.02 -40.18 -11.90
CA GLN A 147 -4.01 -40.86 -11.07
C GLN A 147 -5.47 -40.59 -11.45
N GLU A 148 -5.75 -40.09 -12.66
CA GLU A 148 -7.11 -39.82 -13.13
C GLU A 148 -7.73 -41.09 -13.74
N THR A 149 -8.93 -41.47 -13.31
CA THR A 149 -9.73 -42.51 -14.00
C THR A 149 -10.68 -41.89 -15.02
N PRO A 150 -11.17 -42.63 -16.03
CA PRO A 150 -12.16 -42.09 -16.97
C PRO A 150 -13.46 -41.66 -16.26
N LEU A 151 -13.85 -42.37 -15.20
CA LEU A 151 -14.99 -41.99 -14.37
C LEU A 151 -14.75 -40.67 -13.62
N TYR A 152 -13.54 -40.47 -13.08
CA TYR A 152 -13.15 -39.20 -12.46
C TYR A 152 -13.19 -38.05 -13.48
N LEU A 153 -12.61 -38.23 -14.67
CA LEU A 153 -12.61 -37.21 -15.74
C LEU A 153 -14.03 -36.85 -16.19
N ALA A 154 -14.94 -37.84 -16.30
CA ALA A 154 -16.34 -37.59 -16.64
C ALA A 154 -17.06 -36.79 -15.55
N ALA A 155 -16.75 -37.07 -14.28
CA ALA A 155 -17.29 -36.32 -13.14
C ALA A 155 -16.74 -34.89 -13.06
N GLU A 156 -15.43 -34.71 -13.26
CA GLU A 156 -14.74 -33.41 -13.25
C GLU A 156 -15.22 -32.47 -14.35
N SER A 157 -15.37 -33.00 -15.57
CA SER A 157 -15.84 -32.24 -16.74
C SER A 157 -17.36 -32.03 -16.77
N GLY A 158 -18.12 -32.66 -15.87
CA GLY A 158 -19.58 -32.61 -15.88
C GLY A 158 -20.23 -33.40 -17.02
N PHE A 159 -19.50 -34.34 -17.62
CA PHE A 159 -19.98 -35.14 -18.75
C PHE A 159 -20.92 -36.27 -18.29
N HIS A 160 -22.09 -35.86 -17.81
CA HIS A 160 -23.07 -36.72 -17.13
C HIS A 160 -23.49 -37.96 -17.93
N GLU A 161 -23.74 -37.82 -19.23
CA GLU A 161 -24.10 -38.94 -20.10
C GLU A 161 -22.98 -39.98 -20.19
N ALA A 162 -21.73 -39.55 -20.36
CA ALA A 162 -20.59 -40.46 -20.39
C ALA A 162 -20.40 -41.15 -19.03
N LEU A 163 -20.58 -40.40 -17.94
CA LEU A 163 -20.53 -40.92 -16.58
C LEU A 163 -21.56 -42.04 -16.37
N ILE A 164 -22.83 -41.84 -16.75
CA ILE A 164 -23.87 -42.87 -16.65
C ILE A 164 -23.48 -44.10 -17.47
N ASN A 165 -23.06 -43.91 -18.72
CA ASN A 165 -22.68 -45.02 -19.59
C ASN A 165 -21.53 -45.85 -18.98
N ILE A 166 -20.53 -45.19 -18.38
CA ILE A 166 -19.43 -45.85 -17.67
C ILE A 166 -19.95 -46.62 -16.44
N LEU A 167 -20.84 -46.02 -15.64
CA LEU A 167 -21.38 -46.65 -14.43
C LEU A 167 -22.29 -47.85 -14.71
N GLU A 168 -23.11 -47.79 -15.76
CA GLU A 168 -24.09 -48.85 -16.08
C GLU A 168 -23.46 -50.01 -16.84
N SER A 169 -22.45 -49.74 -17.69
CA SER A 169 -21.90 -50.73 -18.60
C SER A 169 -20.60 -51.39 -18.10
N CYS A 170 -19.85 -50.78 -17.18
CA CYS A 170 -18.66 -51.40 -16.56
C CYS A 170 -19.05 -52.33 -15.40
N LYS A 171 -18.55 -53.58 -15.40
CA LYS A 171 -18.76 -54.51 -14.26
C LYS A 171 -18.09 -54.05 -12.97
N LYS A 172 -16.93 -53.39 -13.07
CA LYS A 172 -16.13 -52.86 -11.95
C LYS A 172 -15.52 -51.50 -12.32
N PRO A 173 -16.28 -50.41 -12.24
CA PRO A 173 -15.73 -49.09 -12.53
C PRO A 173 -14.68 -48.72 -11.47
N THR A 174 -13.50 -48.27 -11.91
CA THR A 174 -12.44 -47.79 -11.03
C THR A 174 -12.79 -46.38 -10.53
N TYR A 175 -12.91 -46.23 -9.21
CA TYR A 175 -13.24 -44.95 -8.55
C TYR A 175 -12.25 -44.53 -7.47
N ALA A 176 -11.34 -45.43 -7.07
CA ALA A 176 -10.41 -45.24 -5.95
C ALA A 176 -9.09 -44.54 -6.35
N ALA A 177 -9.09 -43.85 -7.49
CA ALA A 177 -7.92 -43.15 -8.01
C ALA A 177 -8.37 -41.90 -8.78
N GLY A 178 -8.20 -40.75 -8.14
CA GLY A 178 -8.19 -39.43 -8.75
C GLY A 178 -6.97 -38.65 -8.25
N PRO A 179 -6.63 -37.52 -8.89
CA PRO A 179 -5.61 -36.60 -8.40
C PRO A 179 -5.80 -36.31 -6.90
N SER A 180 -4.73 -36.42 -6.12
CA SER A 180 -4.76 -36.27 -4.66
C SER A 180 -5.74 -37.20 -3.94
N ASN A 181 -5.89 -38.45 -4.42
CA ASN A 181 -6.77 -39.46 -3.85
C ASN A 181 -8.26 -39.08 -3.85
N ARG A 182 -8.66 -38.13 -4.71
CA ARG A 182 -10.06 -37.70 -4.83
C ARG A 182 -10.88 -38.74 -5.59
N THR A 183 -12.06 -39.07 -5.06
CA THR A 183 -13.02 -39.92 -5.79
C THR A 183 -13.76 -39.10 -6.87
N PRO A 184 -14.44 -39.74 -7.85
CA PRO A 184 -15.30 -39.05 -8.80
C PRO A 184 -16.39 -38.19 -8.13
N LEU A 185 -16.88 -38.59 -6.94
CA LEU A 185 -17.86 -37.80 -6.21
C LEU A 185 -17.26 -36.49 -5.68
N HIS A 186 -15.98 -36.48 -5.27
CA HIS A 186 -15.29 -35.23 -4.95
C HIS A 186 -15.25 -34.30 -6.15
N ALA A 187 -14.85 -34.80 -7.32
CA ALA A 187 -14.78 -33.99 -8.53
C ALA A 187 -16.14 -33.40 -8.91
N ALA A 188 -17.20 -34.22 -8.89
CA ALA A 188 -18.56 -33.74 -9.19
C ALA A 188 -19.04 -32.67 -8.20
N VAL A 189 -18.73 -32.82 -6.90
CA VAL A 189 -19.08 -31.83 -5.88
C VAL A 189 -18.25 -30.55 -6.04
N ILE A 190 -16.93 -30.66 -6.20
CA ILE A 190 -15.99 -29.54 -6.33
C ILE A 190 -16.35 -28.65 -7.53
N HIS A 191 -16.80 -29.26 -8.62
CA HIS A 191 -17.23 -28.56 -9.82
C HIS A 191 -18.75 -28.34 -9.92
N GLU A 192 -19.49 -28.61 -8.83
CA GLU A 192 -20.93 -28.33 -8.68
C GLU A 192 -21.84 -28.99 -9.75
N HIS A 193 -21.40 -30.11 -10.32
CA HIS A 193 -22.12 -30.84 -11.37
C HIS A 193 -23.26 -31.69 -10.78
N LYS A 194 -24.39 -31.05 -10.45
CA LYS A 194 -25.53 -31.65 -9.71
C LYS A 194 -26.02 -33.00 -10.25
N ASP A 195 -26.09 -33.17 -11.57
CA ASP A 195 -26.56 -34.42 -12.16
C ASP A 195 -25.54 -35.57 -12.00
N CYS A 196 -24.25 -35.26 -12.12
CA CYS A 196 -23.16 -36.18 -11.81
C CYS A 196 -23.16 -36.55 -10.32
N ILE A 197 -23.33 -35.57 -9.42
CA ILE A 197 -23.42 -35.79 -7.97
C ILE A 197 -24.55 -36.78 -7.67
N ARG A 198 -25.77 -36.52 -8.16
CA ARG A 198 -26.94 -37.38 -7.94
C ARG A 198 -26.72 -38.79 -8.49
N SER A 199 -26.10 -38.92 -9.66
CA SER A 199 -25.89 -40.23 -10.30
C SER A 199 -24.85 -41.05 -9.56
N LEU A 200 -23.70 -40.44 -9.21
CA LEU A 200 -22.66 -41.08 -8.40
C LEU A 200 -23.17 -41.44 -7.01
N TRP A 201 -23.98 -40.58 -6.40
CA TRP A 201 -24.63 -40.83 -5.12
C TRP A 201 -25.55 -42.04 -5.15
N ARG A 202 -26.41 -42.14 -6.18
CA ARG A 202 -27.31 -43.28 -6.36
C ARG A 202 -26.55 -44.57 -6.64
N TRP A 203 -25.43 -44.48 -7.34
CA TRP A 203 -24.59 -45.62 -7.66
C TRP A 203 -23.84 -46.15 -6.44
N ASN A 204 -23.15 -45.29 -5.68
CA ASN A 204 -22.40 -45.70 -4.48
C ASN A 204 -22.34 -44.58 -3.43
N LYS A 205 -23.25 -44.65 -2.45
CA LYS A 205 -23.35 -43.68 -1.35
C LYS A 205 -22.09 -43.63 -0.46
N ALA A 206 -21.40 -44.76 -0.29
CA ALA A 206 -20.21 -44.85 0.56
C ALA A 206 -19.03 -44.00 0.03
N LEU A 207 -19.10 -43.51 -1.21
CA LEU A 207 -18.11 -42.57 -1.76
C LEU A 207 -18.01 -41.27 -0.98
N CYS A 208 -19.08 -40.79 -0.33
CA CYS A 208 -19.01 -39.57 0.46
C CYS A 208 -18.24 -39.72 1.77
N GLU A 209 -17.95 -40.95 2.20
CA GLU A 209 -17.15 -41.22 3.41
C GLU A 209 -15.66 -41.21 3.12
N GLN A 210 -15.28 -41.40 1.86
CA GLN A 210 -13.88 -41.53 1.47
C GLN A 210 -13.17 -40.19 1.62
N PRO A 211 -12.09 -40.11 2.41
CA PRO A 211 -11.26 -38.92 2.45
C PRO A 211 -10.30 -38.87 1.25
N ASP A 212 -10.06 -37.66 0.75
CA ASP A 212 -8.95 -37.37 -0.15
C ASP A 212 -7.60 -37.33 0.60
N LEU A 213 -6.52 -36.99 -0.10
CA LEU A 213 -5.16 -36.93 0.47
C LEU A 213 -5.05 -35.96 1.66
N TRP A 214 -5.93 -34.96 1.73
CA TRP A 214 -5.96 -33.97 2.81
C TRP A 214 -6.95 -34.36 3.92
N GLY A 215 -7.58 -35.53 3.87
CA GLY A 215 -8.57 -35.93 4.85
C GLY A 215 -9.97 -35.35 4.58
N TRP A 216 -10.22 -34.72 3.43
CA TRP A 216 -11.51 -34.12 3.11
C TRP A 216 -12.41 -35.11 2.38
N ASN A 217 -13.67 -35.20 2.81
CA ASN A 217 -14.66 -36.05 2.18
C ASN A 217 -15.62 -35.20 1.32
N SER A 218 -16.50 -35.84 0.55
CA SER A 218 -17.40 -35.11 -0.36
C SER A 218 -18.43 -34.22 0.37
N LEU A 219 -18.83 -34.58 1.60
CA LEU A 219 -19.69 -33.73 2.43
C LEU A 219 -18.98 -32.43 2.82
N HIS A 220 -17.70 -32.48 3.20
CA HIS A 220 -16.92 -31.31 3.57
C HIS A 220 -16.83 -30.30 2.42
N TYR A 221 -16.60 -30.78 1.20
CA TYR A 221 -16.63 -29.91 0.01
C TYR A 221 -18.04 -29.38 -0.29
N ALA A 222 -19.09 -30.20 -0.15
CA ALA A 222 -20.47 -29.76 -0.37
C ALA A 222 -20.89 -28.65 0.62
N VAL A 223 -20.48 -28.78 1.89
CA VAL A 223 -20.68 -27.76 2.93
C VAL A 223 -19.91 -26.48 2.60
N LYS A 224 -18.63 -26.61 2.22
CA LYS A 224 -17.80 -25.47 1.83
C LYS A 224 -18.37 -24.68 0.65
N LEU A 225 -19.00 -25.38 -0.30
CA LEU A 225 -19.59 -24.79 -1.50
C LEU A 225 -21.06 -24.35 -1.31
N GLY A 226 -21.65 -24.56 -0.12
CA GLY A 226 -23.04 -24.15 0.14
C GLY A 226 -24.09 -25.00 -0.59
N LEU A 227 -23.79 -26.26 -0.94
CA LEU A 227 -24.70 -27.15 -1.66
C LEU A 227 -25.75 -27.78 -0.71
N GLU A 228 -26.71 -26.98 -0.25
CA GLU A 228 -27.73 -27.36 0.74
C GLU A 228 -28.50 -28.63 0.35
N ASP A 229 -28.89 -28.78 -0.93
CA ASP A 229 -29.63 -29.94 -1.44
C ASP A 229 -28.81 -31.23 -1.32
N VAL A 230 -27.53 -31.18 -1.68
CA VAL A 230 -26.60 -32.31 -1.59
C VAL A 230 -26.33 -32.67 -0.13
N VAL A 231 -26.11 -31.68 0.72
CA VAL A 231 -25.88 -31.89 2.16
C VAL A 231 -27.09 -32.54 2.82
N SER A 232 -28.30 -32.03 2.55
CA SER A 232 -29.54 -32.63 3.05
C SER A 232 -29.70 -34.10 2.64
N ASP A 233 -29.43 -34.42 1.37
CA ASP A 233 -29.49 -35.80 0.87
C ASP A 233 -28.46 -36.72 1.54
N MET A 234 -27.22 -36.24 1.74
CA MET A 234 -26.14 -37.00 2.38
C MET A 234 -26.44 -37.26 3.87
N LEU A 235 -26.90 -36.24 4.60
CA LEU A 235 -27.20 -36.36 6.03
C LEU A 235 -28.49 -37.11 6.31
N GLY A 236 -29.48 -36.99 5.41
CA GLY A 236 -30.69 -37.81 5.44
C GLY A 236 -30.38 -39.32 5.29
N TRP A 237 -29.31 -39.67 4.59
CA TRP A 237 -28.82 -41.05 4.54
C TRP A 237 -28.01 -41.45 5.78
N LYS A 238 -26.98 -40.66 6.13
CA LYS A 238 -26.06 -40.99 7.22
C LYS A 238 -25.64 -39.76 8.01
N LYS A 239 -26.32 -39.54 9.14
CA LYS A 239 -26.02 -38.44 10.07
C LYS A 239 -24.60 -38.44 10.61
N SER A 240 -23.97 -39.61 10.74
CA SER A 240 -22.62 -39.71 11.30
C SER A 240 -21.55 -39.02 10.45
N LEU A 241 -21.86 -38.67 9.19
CA LEU A 241 -20.95 -37.97 8.29
C LEU A 241 -20.55 -36.58 8.82
N VAL A 242 -21.46 -35.90 9.54
CA VAL A 242 -21.18 -34.57 10.12
C VAL A 242 -20.02 -34.62 11.11
N TYR A 243 -19.87 -35.74 11.82
CA TYR A 243 -18.85 -35.88 12.87
C TYR A 243 -17.48 -36.34 12.36
N LEU A 244 -17.34 -36.58 11.05
CA LEU A 244 -16.06 -36.95 10.48
C LEU A 244 -15.14 -35.72 10.45
N PRO A 245 -13.87 -35.86 10.86
CA PRO A 245 -12.90 -34.79 10.74
C PRO A 245 -12.50 -34.58 9.27
N ALA A 246 -12.27 -33.33 8.90
CA ALA A 246 -11.68 -32.91 7.64
C ALA A 246 -10.27 -32.37 7.91
N GLY A 247 -9.24 -32.83 7.19
CA GLY A 247 -7.87 -32.34 7.44
C GLY A 247 -6.92 -33.43 7.94
N SER A 248 -5.70 -32.99 8.30
CA SER A 248 -4.66 -33.88 8.81
C SER A 248 -4.82 -34.14 10.31
N GLU A 249 -4.17 -35.18 10.85
CA GLU A 249 -4.26 -35.53 12.28
C GLU A 249 -3.94 -34.35 13.24
N ASN A 250 -3.07 -33.43 12.82
CA ASN A 250 -2.66 -32.27 13.63
C ASN A 250 -3.42 -30.98 13.31
N ASP A 251 -4.18 -30.95 12.20
CA ASP A 251 -4.89 -29.76 11.73
C ASP A 251 -6.19 -30.19 11.03
N TRP A 252 -7.12 -30.68 11.86
CA TRP A 252 -8.43 -31.13 11.42
C TRP A 252 -9.52 -30.15 11.86
N THR A 253 -10.56 -30.09 11.05
CA THR A 253 -11.77 -29.29 11.23
C THR A 253 -13.00 -30.18 10.98
N THR A 254 -14.21 -29.64 11.06
CA THR A 254 -15.45 -30.42 10.86
C THR A 254 -16.43 -29.65 9.99
N ALA A 255 -17.49 -30.31 9.53
CA ALA A 255 -18.50 -29.70 8.67
C ALA A 255 -19.04 -28.36 9.23
N ILE A 256 -19.34 -28.32 10.54
CA ILE A 256 -19.87 -27.10 11.16
C ILE A 256 -18.84 -25.95 11.20
N HIS A 257 -17.57 -26.26 11.43
CA HIS A 257 -16.49 -25.27 11.40
C HIS A 257 -16.25 -24.76 9.99
N ILE A 258 -16.35 -25.61 8.97
CA ILE A 258 -16.24 -25.20 7.56
C ILE A 258 -17.38 -24.22 7.22
N ALA A 259 -18.63 -24.57 7.56
CA ALA A 259 -19.77 -23.67 7.36
C ALA A 259 -19.58 -22.33 8.12
N ALA A 260 -19.04 -22.39 9.34
CA ALA A 260 -18.75 -21.19 10.13
C ALA A 260 -17.62 -20.33 9.53
N SER A 261 -16.59 -20.98 8.98
CA SER A 261 -15.47 -20.34 8.29
C SER A 261 -15.91 -19.64 7.01
N GLU A 262 -16.90 -20.18 6.30
CA GLU A 262 -17.47 -19.53 5.11
C GLU A 262 -18.48 -18.43 5.49
N GLY A 263 -19.08 -18.51 6.68
CA GLY A 263 -20.11 -17.58 7.17
C GLY A 263 -21.50 -17.91 6.64
N ASP A 264 -21.73 -19.15 6.21
CA ASP A 264 -22.99 -19.60 5.61
C ASP A 264 -24.02 -19.96 6.69
N VAL A 265 -24.91 -19.01 6.96
CA VAL A 265 -26.00 -19.15 7.94
C VAL A 265 -26.99 -20.26 7.55
N ASN A 266 -27.27 -20.43 6.27
CA ASN A 266 -28.25 -21.44 5.83
C ASN A 266 -27.67 -22.82 6.01
N MET A 267 -26.41 -23.03 5.60
CA MET A 267 -25.72 -24.30 5.77
C MET A 267 -25.59 -24.67 7.25
N ILE A 268 -25.28 -23.70 8.12
CA ILE A 268 -25.30 -23.89 9.57
C ILE A 268 -26.67 -24.40 10.06
N ASN A 269 -27.76 -23.75 9.64
CA ASN A 269 -29.10 -24.19 10.01
C ASN A 269 -29.43 -25.57 9.45
N GLU A 270 -29.00 -25.89 8.24
CA GLU A 270 -29.23 -27.20 7.62
C GLU A 270 -28.49 -28.32 8.38
N LEU A 271 -27.21 -28.12 8.71
CA LEU A 271 -26.46 -29.07 9.54
C LEU A 271 -27.15 -29.29 10.90
N LEU A 272 -27.59 -28.22 11.55
CA LEU A 272 -28.29 -28.26 12.83
C LEU A 272 -29.68 -28.93 12.73
N ASN A 273 -30.40 -28.78 11.61
CA ASN A 273 -31.69 -29.41 11.40
C ASN A 273 -31.57 -30.94 11.39
N HIS A 274 -30.48 -31.48 10.82
CA HIS A 274 -30.23 -32.92 10.80
C HIS A 274 -29.57 -33.43 12.09
N CYS A 275 -28.58 -32.70 12.59
CA CYS A 275 -27.74 -33.08 13.74
C CYS A 275 -27.55 -31.87 14.70
N PRO A 276 -28.50 -31.59 15.60
CA PRO A 276 -28.42 -30.42 16.49
C PRO A 276 -27.23 -30.42 17.45
N ASP A 277 -26.71 -31.61 17.78
CA ASP A 277 -25.57 -31.83 18.68
C ASP A 277 -24.21 -31.58 18.03
N CYS A 278 -24.15 -31.44 16.69
CA CYS A 278 -22.90 -31.09 16.01
C CYS A 278 -22.37 -29.70 16.40
N TRP A 279 -23.22 -28.89 17.03
CA TRP A 279 -22.86 -27.57 17.55
C TRP A 279 -21.76 -27.59 18.62
N ASP A 280 -21.68 -28.67 19.39
CA ASP A 280 -20.68 -28.85 20.45
C ASP A 280 -19.35 -29.41 19.93
N MET A 281 -19.23 -29.59 18.60
CA MET A 281 -17.99 -30.08 18.01
C MET A 281 -16.88 -29.03 18.13
N LEU A 282 -15.68 -29.52 18.40
CA LEU A 282 -14.46 -28.72 18.40
C LEU A 282 -13.54 -29.15 17.25
N ASN A 283 -12.63 -28.29 16.80
CA ASN A 283 -11.57 -28.62 15.84
C ASN A 283 -10.26 -29.04 16.54
N SER A 284 -9.17 -29.23 15.78
CA SER A 284 -7.83 -29.55 16.30
C SER A 284 -7.29 -28.54 17.34
N ASN A 285 -7.71 -27.28 17.25
CA ASN A 285 -7.34 -26.21 18.17
C ASN A 285 -8.33 -26.09 19.34
N ASN A 286 -9.19 -27.08 19.58
CA ASN A 286 -10.30 -27.02 20.55
C ASN A 286 -11.21 -25.79 20.36
N GLN A 287 -11.31 -25.26 19.13
CA GLN A 287 -12.18 -24.14 18.81
C GLN A 287 -13.55 -24.65 18.43
N ASN A 288 -14.60 -23.95 18.88
CA ASN A 288 -15.97 -24.15 18.41
C ASN A 288 -16.29 -23.29 17.17
N ALA A 289 -17.48 -23.46 16.60
CA ALA A 289 -17.94 -22.72 15.42
C ALA A 289 -17.89 -21.18 15.60
N LEU A 290 -18.13 -20.67 16.80
CA LEU A 290 -18.09 -19.24 17.09
C LEU A 290 -16.67 -18.67 17.05
N HIS A 291 -15.67 -19.39 17.56
CA HIS A 291 -14.25 -19.01 17.42
C HIS A 291 -13.87 -18.89 15.94
N VAL A 292 -14.21 -19.89 15.13
CA VAL A 292 -13.87 -19.93 13.69
C VAL A 292 -14.56 -18.80 12.91
N ALA A 293 -15.82 -18.49 13.23
CA ALA A 293 -16.55 -17.38 12.61
C ALA A 293 -15.90 -16.02 12.92
N ILE A 294 -15.41 -15.81 14.15
CA ILE A 294 -14.72 -14.57 14.55
C ILE A 294 -13.36 -14.44 13.84
N LEU A 295 -12.55 -15.51 13.83
CA LEU A 295 -11.24 -15.51 13.15
C LEU A 295 -11.35 -15.19 11.65
N ASN A 296 -12.43 -15.65 11.00
CA ASN A 296 -12.69 -15.40 9.59
C ASN A 296 -13.52 -14.14 9.32
N ASN A 297 -13.71 -13.27 10.32
CA ASN A 297 -14.46 -12.00 10.22
C ASN A 297 -15.89 -12.17 9.65
N LYS A 298 -16.64 -13.16 10.15
CA LYS A 298 -18.00 -13.49 9.70
C LYS A 298 -19.07 -12.88 10.62
N ASP A 299 -19.10 -11.56 10.72
CA ASP A 299 -19.93 -10.77 11.66
C ASP A 299 -21.41 -11.15 11.62
N LYS A 300 -21.96 -11.34 10.41
CA LYS A 300 -23.36 -11.70 10.19
C LYS A 300 -23.69 -13.04 10.85
N LEU A 301 -22.84 -14.04 10.68
CA LEU A 301 -23.03 -15.35 11.29
C LEU A 301 -22.89 -15.25 12.81
N VAL A 302 -21.90 -14.52 13.31
CA VAL A 302 -21.70 -14.30 14.75
C VAL A 302 -22.97 -13.73 15.39
N ARG A 303 -23.59 -12.70 14.79
CA ARG A 303 -24.85 -12.13 15.31
C ARG A 303 -25.99 -13.14 15.30
N VAL A 304 -26.18 -13.88 14.20
CA VAL A 304 -27.24 -14.91 14.12
C VAL A 304 -27.06 -16.00 15.18
N ILE A 305 -25.82 -16.43 15.43
CA ILE A 305 -25.51 -17.42 16.47
C ILE A 305 -25.91 -16.88 17.85
N LEU A 306 -25.55 -15.63 18.16
CA LEU A 306 -25.84 -14.99 19.45
C LEU A 306 -27.34 -14.69 19.64
N ASP A 307 -28.05 -14.31 18.58
CA ASP A 307 -29.49 -14.03 18.63
C ASP A 307 -30.34 -15.30 18.84
N SER A 308 -29.80 -16.48 18.49
CA SER A 308 -30.55 -17.73 18.56
C SER A 308 -30.82 -18.22 19.98
N GLY A 309 -30.08 -17.75 20.99
CA GLY A 309 -30.17 -18.13 22.42
C GLY A 309 -29.93 -19.62 22.74
N LYS A 310 -29.80 -20.47 21.71
CA LYS A 310 -29.57 -21.92 21.82
C LYS A 310 -28.08 -22.25 22.01
N CYS A 311 -27.21 -21.28 21.74
CA CYS A 311 -25.78 -21.45 21.55
C CYS A 311 -24.95 -20.71 22.60
N ASP A 312 -25.59 -20.31 23.70
CA ASP A 312 -25.01 -19.61 24.84
C ASP A 312 -23.80 -20.33 25.45
N SER A 313 -23.74 -21.67 25.32
CA SER A 313 -22.60 -22.49 25.76
C SER A 313 -21.29 -22.13 25.09
N LEU A 314 -21.32 -21.74 23.81
CA LEU A 314 -20.10 -21.51 23.04
C LEU A 314 -19.30 -20.28 23.47
N VAL A 315 -19.96 -19.32 24.10
CA VAL A 315 -19.43 -17.96 24.35
C VAL A 315 -18.30 -17.97 25.38
N ASP A 316 -18.24 -18.98 26.25
CA ASP A 316 -17.31 -19.01 27.39
C ASP A 316 -16.37 -20.22 27.42
N GLU A 317 -16.37 -21.00 26.35
CA GLU A 317 -15.45 -22.12 26.12
C GLU A 317 -14.09 -21.59 25.64
N PRO A 318 -12.99 -22.04 26.24
CA PRO A 318 -11.65 -21.70 25.78
C PRO A 318 -11.14 -22.67 24.71
N ASP A 319 -10.39 -22.14 23.74
CA ASP A 319 -9.63 -22.94 22.78
C ASP A 319 -8.35 -23.56 23.39
N SER A 320 -7.54 -24.21 22.56
CA SER A 320 -6.27 -24.82 22.95
C SER A 320 -5.26 -23.83 23.54
N ASP A 321 -5.36 -22.54 23.25
CA ASP A 321 -4.52 -21.50 23.84
C ASP A 321 -5.16 -20.84 25.07
N GLY A 322 -6.35 -21.28 25.47
CA GLY A 322 -7.12 -20.68 26.56
C GLY A 322 -7.92 -19.45 26.13
N ASN A 323 -7.94 -19.12 24.84
CA ASN A 323 -8.68 -17.98 24.31
C ASN A 323 -10.17 -18.33 24.22
N THR A 324 -11.01 -17.51 24.84
CA THR A 324 -12.46 -17.52 24.58
C THR A 324 -12.77 -16.78 23.27
N PRO A 325 -14.00 -16.89 22.71
CA PRO A 325 -14.40 -16.09 21.55
C PRO A 325 -14.20 -14.59 21.75
N LEU A 326 -14.30 -14.09 22.99
CA LEU A 326 -14.04 -12.69 23.31
C LEU A 326 -12.56 -12.30 23.21
N HIS A 327 -11.62 -13.21 23.55
CA HIS A 327 -10.19 -12.99 23.31
C HIS A 327 -9.87 -12.91 21.82
N LEU A 328 -10.49 -13.78 21.00
CA LEU A 328 -10.31 -13.73 19.55
C LEU A 328 -10.95 -12.47 18.94
N LEU A 329 -12.11 -12.04 19.45
CA LEU A 329 -12.72 -10.78 19.03
C LEU A 329 -11.77 -9.60 19.34
N ALA A 330 -11.17 -9.59 20.52
CA ALA A 330 -10.18 -8.59 20.92
C ALA A 330 -8.91 -8.56 20.04
N ALA A 331 -8.48 -9.71 19.53
CA ALA A 331 -7.38 -9.82 18.58
C ALA A 331 -7.76 -9.41 17.14
N SER A 332 -9.05 -9.45 16.80
CA SER A 332 -9.58 -9.13 15.47
C SER A 332 -9.87 -7.63 15.27
N ASP A 333 -10.00 -7.20 14.02
CA ASP A 333 -10.49 -5.84 13.66
C ASP A 333 -12.02 -5.71 13.70
N ASN A 334 -12.69 -6.72 14.26
CA ASN A 334 -14.14 -6.83 14.27
C ASN A 334 -14.74 -6.25 15.56
N HIS A 335 -15.95 -5.70 15.45
CA HIS A 335 -16.68 -5.12 16.58
C HIS A 335 -18.09 -5.70 16.65
N VAL A 336 -18.28 -6.70 17.52
CA VAL A 336 -19.57 -7.35 17.77
C VAL A 336 -20.01 -7.07 19.20
N ARG A 337 -20.90 -6.08 19.36
CA ARG A 337 -21.39 -5.64 20.68
C ARG A 337 -22.15 -6.75 21.40
N GLU A 338 -22.91 -7.53 20.66
CA GLU A 338 -23.71 -8.64 21.14
C GLU A 338 -22.86 -9.64 21.93
N LEU A 339 -21.61 -9.89 21.49
CA LEU A 339 -20.67 -10.78 22.19
C LEU A 339 -20.06 -10.11 23.43
N ILE A 340 -19.69 -8.83 23.34
CA ILE A 340 -19.08 -8.06 24.44
C ILE A 340 -20.05 -7.98 25.65
N TYR A 341 -21.31 -7.66 25.37
CA TYR A 341 -22.36 -7.52 26.38
C TYR A 341 -23.05 -8.84 26.73
N HIS A 342 -22.67 -9.97 26.11
CA HIS A 342 -23.28 -11.26 26.38
C HIS A 342 -23.12 -11.64 27.88
N PRO A 343 -24.17 -12.14 28.56
CA PRO A 343 -24.10 -12.47 29.99
C PRO A 343 -23.02 -13.51 30.31
N ARG A 344 -22.83 -14.50 29.42
CA ARG A 344 -21.82 -15.56 29.59
C ARG A 344 -20.41 -15.18 29.15
N ALA A 345 -20.23 -14.10 28.39
CA ALA A 345 -18.90 -13.68 27.96
C ALA A 345 -18.02 -13.36 29.18
N LYS A 346 -16.96 -14.15 29.36
CA LYS A 346 -15.98 -13.99 30.44
C LYS A 346 -15.03 -12.85 30.10
N LYS A 347 -15.36 -11.63 30.51
CA LYS A 347 -14.54 -10.43 30.26
C LYS A 347 -13.17 -10.47 30.95
N MET A 348 -13.06 -11.23 32.05
CA MET A 348 -11.86 -11.34 32.89
C MET A 348 -11.27 -12.75 32.92
N SER A 349 -11.59 -13.59 31.93
CA SER A 349 -10.87 -14.85 31.75
C SER A 349 -9.45 -14.58 31.27
N PHE A 350 -8.50 -15.39 31.71
CA PHE A 350 -7.12 -15.36 31.25
C PHE A 350 -6.87 -16.52 30.30
N ASN A 351 -6.20 -16.27 29.18
CA ASN A 351 -5.66 -17.31 28.32
C ASN A 351 -4.38 -17.93 28.92
N LYS A 352 -3.75 -18.90 28.23
CA LYS A 352 -2.51 -19.56 28.68
C LYS A 352 -1.31 -18.62 28.75
N GLN A 353 -1.37 -17.48 28.06
CA GLN A 353 -0.39 -16.40 28.11
C GLN A 353 -0.67 -15.41 29.26
N ASN A 354 -1.65 -15.70 30.12
CA ASN A 354 -2.11 -14.83 31.22
C ASN A 354 -2.59 -13.45 30.74
N GLN A 355 -3.20 -13.39 29.56
CA GLN A 355 -3.79 -12.17 29.00
C GLN A 355 -5.31 -12.25 29.09
N THR A 356 -5.96 -11.16 29.47
CA THR A 356 -7.41 -10.98 29.32
C THR A 356 -7.76 -10.51 27.90
N PRO A 357 -9.02 -10.57 27.47
CA PRO A 357 -9.44 -9.96 26.21
C PRO A 357 -9.06 -8.48 26.11
N LEU A 358 -9.08 -7.73 27.23
CA LEU A 358 -8.65 -6.34 27.23
C LEU A 358 -7.14 -6.20 26.99
N ASP A 359 -6.32 -7.06 27.62
CA ASP A 359 -4.87 -7.05 27.41
C ASP A 359 -4.50 -7.36 25.96
N ILE A 360 -5.25 -8.26 25.31
CA ILE A 360 -5.11 -8.56 23.88
C ILE A 360 -5.52 -7.35 23.03
N ALA A 361 -6.69 -6.76 23.30
CA ALA A 361 -7.15 -5.58 22.56
C ALA A 361 -6.15 -4.41 22.63
N LEU A 362 -5.53 -4.20 23.80
CA LEU A 362 -4.52 -3.17 24.03
C LEU A 362 -3.14 -3.48 23.42
N SER A 363 -2.81 -4.76 23.19
CA SER A 363 -1.50 -5.18 22.65
C SER A 363 -1.40 -5.19 21.13
N HIS A 364 -2.52 -5.29 20.41
CA HIS A 364 -2.55 -5.24 18.94
C HIS A 364 -2.65 -3.78 18.41
N THR A 365 -2.28 -3.53 17.16
CA THR A 365 -2.34 -2.19 16.51
C THR A 365 -3.75 -1.57 16.55
N VAL A 366 -3.86 -0.25 16.72
CA VAL A 366 -5.15 0.46 16.92
C VAL A 366 -5.78 0.82 15.57
N THR A 367 -7.01 0.35 15.32
CA THR A 367 -7.88 0.76 14.20
C THR A 367 -9.12 1.49 14.74
N THR A 368 -9.80 2.32 13.92
CA THR A 368 -10.99 3.10 14.37
C THR A 368 -12.15 2.23 14.86
N LYS A 369 -12.30 1.01 14.34
CA LYS A 369 -13.26 0.01 14.85
C LYS A 369 -12.81 -0.55 16.20
N LYS A 370 -11.50 -0.73 16.36
CA LYS A 370 -10.91 -1.26 17.57
C LYS A 370 -10.87 -0.25 18.73
N GLU A 371 -10.81 1.05 18.45
CA GLU A 371 -11.04 2.08 19.47
C GLU A 371 -12.42 1.94 20.13
N LYS A 372 -13.45 1.60 19.34
CA LYS A 372 -14.79 1.31 19.86
C LYS A 372 -14.83 0.00 20.64
N LEU A 373 -14.14 -1.03 20.16
CA LEU A 373 -13.99 -2.32 20.86
C LEU A 373 -13.31 -2.15 22.22
N VAL A 374 -12.18 -1.45 22.26
CA VAL A 374 -11.42 -1.14 23.48
C VAL A 374 -12.27 -0.30 24.43
N ARG A 375 -12.97 0.72 23.93
CA ARG A 375 -13.90 1.54 24.76
C ARG A 375 -15.00 0.68 25.38
N ASP A 376 -15.67 -0.15 24.57
CA ASP A 376 -16.76 -1.01 25.03
C ASP A 376 -16.22 -2.05 26.05
N LEU A 377 -15.04 -2.65 25.85
CA LEU A 377 -14.38 -3.54 26.81
C LEU A 377 -13.94 -2.82 28.12
N CYS A 378 -13.40 -1.60 28.02
CA CYS A 378 -13.00 -0.78 29.16
C CYS A 378 -14.20 -0.35 30.01
N SER A 379 -15.34 -0.06 29.39
CA SER A 379 -16.56 0.36 30.10
C SER A 379 -17.16 -0.71 31.04
N ILE A 380 -16.71 -1.96 30.93
CA ILE A 380 -17.29 -3.12 31.61
C ILE A 380 -16.33 -3.72 32.68
N GLY A 381 -15.03 -3.40 32.66
CA GLY A 381 -14.03 -4.04 33.51
C GLY A 381 -13.64 -3.24 34.77
N ARG A 382 -14.16 -3.61 35.96
CA ARG A 382 -13.48 -3.25 37.23
C ARG A 382 -12.29 -4.18 37.44
N PHE A 383 -11.07 -3.62 37.47
CA PHE A 383 -9.80 -4.35 37.53
C PHE A 383 -9.66 -5.28 38.75
N GLY A 384 -9.72 -6.60 38.52
CA GLY A 384 -9.38 -7.62 39.50
C GLY A 384 -7.92 -8.06 39.36
N LYS A 385 -7.04 -7.54 40.21
CA LYS A 385 -5.61 -7.94 40.29
C LYS A 385 -5.46 -9.37 40.86
N ARG A 386 -4.69 -10.22 40.20
CA ARG A 386 -3.91 -11.31 40.86
C ARG A 386 -2.49 -11.34 40.29
N ASP A 387 -1.56 -10.94 41.16
CA ASP A 387 -0.10 -11.05 41.20
C ASP A 387 0.67 -11.61 40.00
N PHE A 388 1.71 -10.87 39.56
CA PHE A 388 3.00 -11.47 39.19
C PHE A 388 4.17 -10.50 39.48
N GLU A 389 4.79 -10.69 40.65
CA GLU A 389 6.21 -10.41 40.85
C GLU A 389 7.04 -11.43 40.06
N VAL A 390 7.38 -11.12 38.80
CA VAL A 390 8.61 -11.65 38.20
C VAL A 390 9.41 -10.48 37.63
N LYS A 391 10.53 -10.21 38.31
CA LYS A 391 11.59 -9.27 37.94
C LYS A 391 11.16 -7.82 37.71
N ARG A 392 10.61 -7.20 38.76
CA ARG A 392 10.85 -5.77 38.99
C ARG A 392 12.30 -5.56 39.41
N LYS A 393 13.13 -5.11 38.47
CA LYS A 393 14.33 -4.32 38.77
C LYS A 393 14.35 -3.10 37.86
N ASN A 394 14.11 -1.96 38.52
CA ASN A 394 14.28 -0.57 38.10
C ASN A 394 13.13 0.04 37.28
N GLU A 395 12.42 0.95 37.95
CA GLU A 395 11.85 2.23 37.50
C GLU A 395 11.22 2.31 36.11
N TYR A 396 9.95 2.75 36.08
CA TYR A 396 9.16 3.17 34.92
C TYR A 396 10.03 3.51 33.70
N MET A 397 10.19 2.52 32.83
CA MET A 397 10.83 2.66 31.53
C MET A 397 9.69 2.61 30.49
N PRO A 398 9.54 3.64 29.63
CA PRO A 398 8.60 3.61 28.52
C PRO A 398 8.94 2.39 27.65
N LEU A 399 7.91 1.64 27.23
CA LEU A 399 8.10 0.58 26.24
C LEU A 399 8.77 1.19 25.02
N ARG A 400 9.96 0.65 24.72
CA ARG A 400 10.89 1.16 23.72
C ARG A 400 10.22 1.25 22.35
N GLU A 401 10.14 2.48 21.86
CA GLU A 401 9.99 2.79 20.43
C GLU A 401 11.11 2.16 19.59
N ASP A 402 12.25 1.72 20.16
CA ASP A 402 13.42 1.27 19.39
C ASP A 402 13.21 0.06 18.46
N ASP A 403 12.31 -0.89 18.73
CA ASP A 403 12.10 -2.05 17.83
C ASP A 403 11.00 -1.79 16.78
N GLN A 404 10.03 -0.93 17.10
CA GLN A 404 8.95 -0.51 16.20
C GLN A 404 9.43 0.61 15.26
N ASP A 405 10.22 1.57 15.76
CA ASP A 405 11.00 2.49 14.93
C ASP A 405 12.07 1.76 14.13
N LYS A 406 12.69 0.69 14.64
CA LYS A 406 13.63 -0.09 13.80
C LYS A 406 12.92 -0.85 12.70
N ALA A 407 11.76 -1.48 12.96
CA ALA A 407 11.03 -2.23 11.94
C ALA A 407 10.35 -1.29 10.92
N ILE A 408 9.80 -0.16 11.37
CA ILE A 408 9.22 0.87 10.50
C ILE A 408 10.32 1.62 9.75
N LYS A 409 11.43 2.03 10.41
CA LYS A 409 12.60 2.58 9.70
C LYS A 409 13.22 1.54 8.78
N ALA A 410 13.29 0.25 9.12
CA ALA A 410 13.82 -0.79 8.24
C ALA A 410 12.95 -0.96 6.99
N ASN A 411 11.63 -1.09 7.15
CA ASN A 411 10.69 -1.19 6.03
C ASN A 411 10.66 0.11 5.19
N GLN A 412 10.78 1.28 5.82
CA GLN A 412 10.83 2.57 5.12
C GLN A 412 12.17 2.78 4.39
N THR A 413 13.28 2.35 4.99
CA THR A 413 14.61 2.33 4.36
C THR A 413 14.64 1.32 3.20
N GLU A 414 13.93 0.20 3.32
CA GLU A 414 13.81 -0.81 2.27
C GLU A 414 12.97 -0.28 1.09
N VAL A 415 11.83 0.36 1.33
CA VAL A 415 11.04 1.03 0.28
C VAL A 415 11.84 2.14 -0.39
N GLU A 416 12.56 2.98 0.37
CA GLU A 416 13.43 4.02 -0.20
C GLU A 416 14.58 3.43 -1.04
N SER A 417 15.15 2.30 -0.62
CA SER A 417 16.16 1.56 -1.37
C SER A 417 15.59 0.98 -2.68
N ILE A 418 14.41 0.36 -2.62
CA ILE A 418 13.68 -0.16 -3.78
C ILE A 418 13.36 0.97 -4.76
N MET A 419 12.89 2.13 -4.27
CA MET A 419 12.59 3.29 -5.12
C MET A 419 13.84 3.89 -5.77
N LYS A 420 14.97 3.97 -5.06
CA LYS A 420 16.27 4.40 -5.64
C LYS A 420 16.75 3.42 -6.72
N SER A 421 16.59 2.12 -6.48
CA SER A 421 16.93 1.09 -7.48
C SER A 421 15.99 1.14 -8.69
N ALA A 422 14.69 1.33 -8.47
CA ALA A 422 13.69 1.51 -9.52
C ALA A 422 14.00 2.71 -10.42
N GLN A 423 14.49 3.83 -9.87
CA GLN A 423 14.95 4.98 -10.68
C GLN A 423 16.06 4.60 -11.65
N ILE A 424 17.05 3.80 -11.21
CA ILE A 424 18.13 3.33 -12.08
C ILE A 424 17.55 2.40 -13.17
N HIS A 425 16.66 1.48 -12.79
CA HIS A 425 16.05 0.55 -13.74
C HIS A 425 15.15 1.25 -14.77
N ILE A 426 14.43 2.32 -14.40
CA ILE A 426 13.66 3.15 -15.34
C ILE A 426 14.59 3.78 -16.39
N VAL A 427 15.76 4.27 -15.98
CA VAL A 427 16.75 4.83 -16.92
C VAL A 427 17.23 3.76 -17.90
N VAL A 428 17.57 2.56 -17.41
CA VAL A 428 17.99 1.44 -18.27
C VAL A 428 16.87 1.00 -19.21
N ALA A 429 15.63 0.87 -18.73
CA ALA A 429 14.46 0.54 -19.55
C ALA A 429 14.22 1.58 -20.65
N THR A 430 14.37 2.86 -20.31
CA THR A 430 14.23 3.97 -21.26
C THR A 430 15.34 3.94 -22.33
N LEU A 431 16.58 3.64 -21.94
CA LEU A 431 17.68 3.46 -22.89
C LEU A 431 17.44 2.27 -23.82
N ILE A 432 17.01 1.12 -23.31
CA ILE A 432 16.73 -0.04 -24.15
C ILE A 432 15.54 0.24 -25.09
N MET A 433 14.48 0.85 -24.58
CA MET A 433 13.31 1.24 -25.39
C MET A 433 13.69 2.22 -26.51
N THR A 434 14.55 3.21 -26.24
CA THR A 434 15.00 4.17 -27.26
C THR A 434 15.91 3.54 -28.31
N VAL A 435 16.80 2.63 -27.90
CA VAL A 435 17.71 1.91 -28.81
C VAL A 435 16.97 0.92 -29.71
N THR A 436 16.03 0.16 -29.15
CA THR A 436 15.20 -0.79 -29.92
C THR A 436 14.24 -0.04 -30.84
N PHE A 437 13.66 1.07 -30.40
CA PHE A 437 12.87 1.94 -31.26
C PHE A 437 13.69 2.49 -32.43
N ALA A 438 14.91 2.97 -32.19
CA ALA A 438 15.83 3.44 -33.22
C ALA A 438 16.20 2.31 -34.20
N ALA A 439 16.51 1.11 -33.69
CA ALA A 439 16.84 -0.06 -34.50
C ALA A 439 15.66 -0.52 -35.39
N GLY A 440 14.43 -0.42 -34.90
CA GLY A 440 13.21 -0.72 -35.64
C GLY A 440 12.94 0.23 -36.81
N ILE A 441 13.36 1.50 -36.72
CA ILE A 441 13.23 2.47 -37.83
C ILE A 441 14.44 2.49 -38.77
N THR A 442 15.62 2.08 -38.31
CA THR A 442 16.84 1.94 -39.12
C THR A 442 17.14 0.48 -39.45
N LEU A 443 16.21 -0.20 -40.15
CA LEU A 443 16.33 -1.63 -40.43
C LEU A 443 17.62 -1.99 -41.21
N PRO A 444 18.41 -2.98 -40.73
CA PRO A 444 19.60 -3.43 -41.43
C PRO A 444 19.23 -3.98 -42.82
N GLY A 445 19.84 -3.43 -43.88
CA GLY A 445 19.57 -3.81 -45.27
C GLY A 445 18.68 -2.83 -46.04
N GLY A 446 18.10 -1.81 -45.40
CA GLY A 446 17.33 -0.77 -46.06
C GLY A 446 15.96 -1.23 -46.59
N PHE A 447 15.28 -0.32 -47.28
CA PHE A 447 13.95 -0.54 -47.87
C PHE A 447 14.04 -0.67 -49.39
N GLU A 448 13.21 -1.55 -49.97
CA GLU A 448 13.07 -1.69 -51.41
C GLU A 448 12.59 -0.35 -52.00
N SER A 449 13.42 0.28 -52.82
CA SER A 449 13.23 1.64 -53.33
C SER A 449 12.84 1.67 -54.81
N ASP A 450 12.77 0.51 -55.46
CA ASP A 450 12.33 0.38 -56.85
C ASP A 450 10.86 0.85 -57.00
N PRO A 451 10.58 1.90 -57.80
CA PRO A 451 9.24 2.44 -58.00
C PRO A 451 8.24 1.45 -58.61
N ASP A 452 8.72 0.45 -59.35
CA ASP A 452 7.90 -0.49 -60.12
C ASP A 452 7.72 -1.85 -59.42
N SER A 453 8.28 -2.01 -58.21
CA SER A 453 8.18 -3.21 -57.38
C SER A 453 6.90 -3.22 -56.53
N HIS A 454 6.17 -4.34 -56.55
CA HIS A 454 5.04 -4.58 -55.64
C HIS A 454 5.42 -4.57 -54.15
N ASN A 455 6.72 -4.62 -53.82
CA ASN A 455 7.25 -4.65 -52.46
C ASN A 455 7.90 -3.31 -52.04
N LYS A 456 7.66 -2.21 -52.77
CA LYS A 456 8.21 -0.89 -52.46
C LYS A 456 7.91 -0.48 -51.01
N GLY A 457 8.95 -0.13 -50.25
CA GLY A 457 8.85 0.18 -48.82
C GLY A 457 8.94 -1.02 -47.88
N MET A 458 9.04 -2.26 -48.37
CA MET A 458 9.38 -3.42 -47.53
C MET A 458 10.89 -3.53 -47.29
N ALA A 459 11.28 -4.00 -46.11
CA ALA A 459 12.68 -4.29 -45.81
C ALA A 459 13.21 -5.41 -46.71
N ILE A 460 14.34 -5.19 -47.36
CA ILE A 460 14.91 -6.08 -48.40
C ILE A 460 15.17 -7.50 -47.87
N LEU A 461 15.44 -7.64 -46.57
CA LEU A 461 15.84 -8.90 -45.93
C LEU A 461 14.68 -9.64 -45.24
N ILE A 462 13.42 -9.22 -45.41
CA ILE A 462 12.24 -9.78 -44.70
C ILE A 462 11.98 -11.27 -44.94
N ARG A 463 12.58 -11.85 -45.99
CA ARG A 463 12.52 -13.30 -46.29
C ARG A 463 13.62 -14.12 -45.61
N LYS A 464 14.68 -13.50 -45.08
CA LYS A 464 15.73 -14.21 -44.35
C LYS A 464 15.28 -14.52 -42.92
N THR A 465 15.44 -15.78 -42.51
CA THR A 465 15.12 -16.27 -41.17
C THR A 465 15.85 -15.48 -40.08
N THR A 466 17.12 -15.17 -40.29
CA THR A 466 17.94 -14.37 -39.34
C THR A 466 17.43 -12.94 -39.15
N PHE A 467 16.86 -12.33 -40.20
CA PHE A 467 16.27 -10.98 -40.11
C PHE A 467 14.91 -11.00 -39.39
N ARG A 468 14.10 -12.03 -39.61
CA ARG A 468 12.85 -12.22 -38.83
C ARG A 468 13.14 -12.42 -37.35
N ALA A 469 14.19 -13.17 -37.01
CA ALA A 469 14.62 -13.34 -35.62
C ALA A 469 15.09 -12.01 -34.98
N PHE A 470 15.80 -11.17 -35.74
CA PHE A 470 16.17 -9.82 -35.32
C PHE A 470 14.94 -8.95 -35.00
N VAL A 471 14.00 -8.81 -35.95
CA VAL A 471 12.81 -7.95 -35.78
C VAL A 471 11.91 -8.43 -34.63
N VAL A 472 11.71 -9.75 -34.48
CA VAL A 472 10.92 -10.31 -33.37
C VAL A 472 11.61 -10.05 -32.03
N SER A 473 12.92 -10.23 -31.94
CA SER A 473 13.67 -10.00 -30.69
C SER A 473 13.70 -8.51 -30.32
N ASP A 474 13.86 -7.62 -31.30
CA ASP A 474 13.83 -6.17 -31.11
C ASP A 474 12.44 -5.67 -30.64
N ALA A 475 11.36 -6.21 -31.21
CA ALA A 475 10.00 -5.91 -30.77
C ALA A 475 9.69 -6.44 -29.35
N ILE A 476 10.20 -7.63 -28.99
CA ILE A 476 10.08 -8.17 -27.63
C ILE A 476 10.82 -7.26 -26.63
N ALA A 477 12.04 -6.83 -26.96
CA ALA A 477 12.80 -5.92 -26.12
C ALA A 477 12.10 -4.56 -25.91
N PHE A 478 11.54 -3.98 -26.99
CA PHE A 478 10.79 -2.72 -26.91
C PHE A 478 9.54 -2.86 -26.01
N THR A 479 8.71 -3.88 -26.27
CA THR A 479 7.45 -4.08 -25.54
C THR A 479 7.67 -4.41 -24.07
N CYS A 480 8.63 -5.28 -23.74
CA CYS A 480 8.97 -5.60 -22.35
C CYS A 480 9.50 -4.35 -21.60
N SER A 481 10.29 -3.49 -22.25
CA SER A 481 10.80 -2.25 -21.64
C SER A 481 9.67 -1.25 -21.38
N ALA A 482 8.71 -1.10 -22.30
CA ALA A 482 7.56 -0.23 -22.14
C ALA A 482 6.64 -0.68 -20.98
N VAL A 483 6.39 -1.99 -20.88
CA VAL A 483 5.62 -2.58 -19.78
C VAL A 483 6.32 -2.37 -18.43
N ALA A 484 7.65 -2.56 -18.37
CA ALA A 484 8.43 -2.30 -17.16
C ALA A 484 8.30 -0.84 -16.69
N ILE A 485 8.41 0.14 -17.61
CA ILE A 485 8.22 1.57 -17.30
C ILE A 485 6.82 1.85 -16.74
N PHE A 486 5.78 1.23 -17.31
CA PHE A 486 4.41 1.41 -16.84
C PHE A 486 4.21 0.84 -15.43
N ILE A 487 4.80 -0.32 -15.13
CA ILE A 487 4.78 -0.92 -13.79
C ILE A 487 5.52 -0.03 -12.79
N TYR A 488 6.67 0.55 -13.17
CA TYR A 488 7.40 1.50 -12.31
C TYR A 488 6.58 2.77 -12.03
N PHE A 489 5.80 3.26 -12.99
CA PHE A 489 4.90 4.41 -12.78
C PHE A 489 3.74 4.06 -11.84
N PHE A 490 3.14 2.88 -12.00
CA PHE A 490 2.09 2.38 -11.11
C PHE A 490 2.59 2.18 -9.67
N MET A 491 3.82 1.67 -9.52
CA MET A 491 4.51 1.56 -8.23
C MET A 491 4.70 2.92 -7.54
N ALA A 492 5.02 3.97 -8.30
CA ALA A 492 5.15 5.32 -7.75
C ALA A 492 3.82 5.89 -7.25
N ASP A 493 2.69 5.54 -7.88
CA ASP A 493 1.34 5.97 -7.47
C ASP A 493 0.83 5.20 -6.23
N GLU A 494 1.10 3.89 -6.17
CA GLU A 494 0.71 2.99 -5.06
C GLU A 494 1.54 3.15 -3.78
N SER A 495 2.65 3.91 -3.83
CA SER A 495 3.54 4.15 -2.68
C SER A 495 2.99 5.10 -1.59
N ARG A 496 1.74 5.54 -1.70
CA ARG A 496 1.15 6.63 -0.88
C ARG A 496 0.39 6.23 0.40
N PRO A 497 0.39 4.96 0.84
CA PRO A 497 0.28 4.64 2.28
C PRO A 497 1.19 3.47 2.76
N PRO A 498 1.54 3.39 4.06
CA PRO A 498 2.49 2.41 4.61
C PRO A 498 1.99 0.95 4.68
N SER A 499 0.81 0.64 4.13
CA SER A 499 0.17 -0.68 4.25
C SER A 499 0.40 -1.63 3.05
N ARG A 500 1.30 -1.31 2.11
CA ARG A 500 1.46 -2.06 0.85
C ARG A 500 2.90 -2.49 0.49
N LEU A 501 3.77 -2.74 1.47
CA LEU A 501 5.16 -3.22 1.23
C LEU A 501 5.20 -4.49 0.34
N GLU A 502 4.32 -5.44 0.60
CA GLU A 502 4.26 -6.71 -0.14
C GLU A 502 3.83 -6.51 -1.61
N ILE A 503 2.99 -5.50 -1.88
CA ILE A 503 2.52 -5.17 -3.23
C ILE A 503 3.62 -4.44 -4.00
N VAL A 504 4.29 -3.45 -3.38
CA VAL A 504 5.40 -2.71 -3.98
C VAL A 504 6.56 -3.65 -4.32
N SER A 505 6.89 -4.59 -3.43
CA SER A 505 7.93 -5.60 -3.66
C SER A 505 7.57 -6.54 -4.83
N LYS A 506 6.33 -7.07 -4.86
CA LYS A 506 5.85 -7.92 -5.97
C LYS A 506 5.84 -7.17 -7.32
N LEU A 507 5.46 -5.90 -7.34
CA LEU A 507 5.49 -5.07 -8.54
C LEU A 507 6.93 -4.79 -9.01
N TYR A 508 7.86 -4.56 -8.09
CA TYR A 508 9.28 -4.36 -8.40
C TYR A 508 9.93 -5.62 -9.00
N ASP A 509 9.66 -6.80 -8.41
CA ASP A 509 10.14 -8.08 -8.94
C ASP A 509 9.57 -8.36 -10.34
N LEU A 510 8.27 -8.09 -10.54
CA LEU A 510 7.63 -8.26 -11.83
C LEU A 510 8.24 -7.34 -12.90
N ALA A 511 8.50 -6.08 -12.58
CA ALA A 511 9.20 -5.15 -13.48
C ALA A 511 10.63 -5.62 -13.79
N GLY A 512 11.34 -6.17 -12.79
CA GLY A 512 12.67 -6.75 -12.97
C GLY A 512 12.69 -7.93 -13.94
N ILE A 513 11.67 -8.81 -13.90
CA ILE A 513 11.52 -9.92 -14.86
C ILE A 513 11.38 -9.40 -16.29
N PHE A 514 10.50 -8.43 -16.52
CA PHE A 514 10.34 -7.81 -17.84
C PHE A 514 11.63 -7.13 -18.33
N GLN A 515 12.36 -6.49 -17.42
CA GLN A 515 13.64 -5.85 -17.74
C GLN A 515 14.72 -6.87 -18.11
N CYS A 516 14.80 -8.01 -17.42
CA CYS A 516 15.70 -9.11 -17.75
C CYS A 516 15.37 -9.74 -19.11
N LEU A 517 14.09 -9.97 -19.38
CA LEU A 517 13.62 -10.47 -20.69
C LEU A 517 13.99 -9.49 -21.80
N SER A 518 13.82 -8.18 -21.56
CA SER A 518 14.22 -7.15 -22.50
C SER A 518 15.72 -7.17 -22.79
N MET A 519 16.57 -7.22 -21.77
CA MET A 519 18.03 -7.29 -21.94
C MET A 519 18.47 -8.54 -22.72
N LEU A 520 17.87 -9.70 -22.43
CA LEU A 520 18.16 -10.94 -23.16
C LEU A 520 17.74 -10.83 -24.64
N ALA A 521 16.58 -10.25 -24.89
CA ALA A 521 16.07 -10.01 -26.24
C ALA A 521 16.96 -9.04 -27.03
N VAL A 522 17.51 -7.99 -26.38
CA VAL A 522 18.50 -7.09 -27.00
C VAL A 522 19.77 -7.84 -27.39
N VAL A 523 20.27 -8.75 -26.54
CA VAL A 523 21.47 -9.55 -26.86
C VAL A 523 21.21 -10.46 -28.07
N VAL A 524 20.03 -11.09 -28.13
CA VAL A 524 19.63 -11.92 -29.29
C VAL A 524 19.46 -11.06 -30.53
N ALA A 525 18.84 -9.88 -30.44
CA ALA A 525 18.73 -8.92 -31.52
C ALA A 525 20.12 -8.48 -32.01
N PHE A 526 21.06 -8.18 -31.12
CA PHE A 526 22.42 -7.81 -31.48
C PHE A 526 23.18 -8.95 -32.19
N ALA A 527 23.10 -10.17 -31.65
CA ALA A 527 23.76 -11.35 -32.24
C ALA A 527 23.22 -11.70 -33.62
N THR A 528 21.88 -11.64 -33.78
CA THR A 528 21.22 -11.92 -35.06
C THR A 528 21.42 -10.78 -36.07
N GLY A 529 21.37 -9.52 -35.63
CA GLY A 529 21.65 -8.35 -36.46
C GLY A 529 23.07 -8.35 -37.04
N LYS A 530 24.07 -8.79 -36.26
CA LYS A 530 25.45 -8.96 -36.74
C LYS A 530 25.56 -10.02 -37.85
N LEU A 531 24.77 -11.09 -37.78
CA LEU A 531 24.76 -12.18 -38.77
C LEU A 531 24.01 -11.81 -40.06
N VAL A 532 23.20 -10.76 -40.03
CA VAL A 532 22.46 -10.26 -41.20
C VAL A 532 23.33 -9.40 -42.13
N LEU A 533 24.38 -8.75 -41.59
CA LEU A 533 25.34 -7.96 -42.37
C LEU A 533 26.33 -8.88 -43.11
N PRO A 534 26.37 -8.89 -44.45
CA PRO A 534 27.34 -9.69 -45.19
C PRO A 534 28.74 -9.11 -45.04
N ALA A 535 29.71 -9.97 -44.75
CA ALA A 535 31.14 -9.68 -44.90
C ALA A 535 31.51 -9.60 -46.39
N SER A 536 31.14 -8.53 -47.08
CA SER A 536 31.80 -8.13 -48.32
C SER A 536 31.45 -6.68 -48.70
N GLY A 537 32.45 -5.81 -48.52
CA GLY A 537 32.61 -4.57 -49.28
C GLY A 537 31.83 -3.35 -48.78
N VAL A 538 32.45 -2.56 -47.91
CA VAL A 538 32.89 -1.16 -48.14
C VAL A 538 33.36 -0.62 -46.79
N SER A 539 34.61 -0.15 -46.77
CA SER A 539 35.36 0.40 -45.62
C SER A 539 34.83 1.76 -45.13
N GLY A 540 33.51 1.91 -44.97
CA GLY A 540 32.86 3.16 -44.58
C GLY A 540 31.88 3.04 -43.39
N SER A 541 31.65 1.84 -42.85
CA SER A 541 30.60 1.58 -41.86
C SER A 541 31.14 1.16 -40.48
N GLN A 542 32.36 1.54 -40.12
CA GLN A 542 32.80 1.57 -38.72
C GLN A 542 32.38 2.87 -38.00
N SER A 543 31.98 3.90 -38.75
CA SER A 543 31.53 5.19 -38.21
C SER A 543 30.06 5.23 -37.81
N CYS A 544 29.20 4.33 -38.27
CA CYS A 544 27.76 4.40 -37.98
C CYS A 544 27.35 3.71 -36.67
N LEU A 545 28.16 2.78 -36.13
CA LEU A 545 27.90 2.19 -34.82
C LEU A 545 28.34 3.10 -33.66
N GLY A 546 29.25 4.05 -33.90
CA GLY A 546 29.64 5.08 -32.93
C GLY A 546 28.70 6.29 -32.87
N VAL A 547 27.75 6.41 -33.81
CA VAL A 547 26.81 7.55 -33.87
C VAL A 547 25.51 7.25 -33.13
N ILE A 548 25.15 5.98 -32.93
CA ILE A 548 23.96 5.62 -32.15
C ILE A 548 24.26 5.71 -30.65
N TRP A 549 25.49 5.35 -30.21
CA TRP A 549 25.90 5.43 -28.81
C TRP A 549 27.12 6.35 -28.61
N GLY A 550 26.83 7.65 -28.43
CA GLY A 550 27.70 8.59 -27.72
C GLY A 550 28.60 9.49 -28.57
N ARG A 551 28.10 10.66 -28.94
CA ARG A 551 28.62 11.97 -28.48
C ARG A 551 27.82 13.12 -29.10
N ASP A 552 27.65 14.16 -28.28
CA ASP A 552 27.30 15.55 -28.61
C ASP A 552 25.83 15.94 -28.73
N SER A 553 25.29 16.49 -27.63
CA SER A 553 24.37 17.63 -27.67
C SER A 553 24.47 18.50 -26.40
N VAL A 554 25.22 19.60 -26.51
CA VAL A 554 24.94 20.93 -25.92
C VAL A 554 24.74 21.02 -24.38
N VAL A 555 25.84 21.24 -23.65
CA VAL A 555 25.82 21.92 -22.34
C VAL A 555 26.28 23.36 -22.53
N VAL A 556 25.33 24.30 -22.38
CA VAL A 556 25.60 25.73 -22.26
C VAL A 556 26.05 26.02 -20.83
N ASP A 557 27.33 26.38 -20.71
CA ASP A 557 27.95 27.36 -19.80
C ASP A 557 27.21 27.70 -18.47
N TRP A 558 27.11 26.73 -17.56
CA TRP A 558 26.66 26.93 -16.17
C TRP A 558 27.81 26.94 -15.15
N ASP A 559 29.04 26.72 -15.61
CA ASP A 559 30.18 26.40 -14.73
C ASP A 559 31.01 27.63 -14.37
N ARG A 560 30.83 28.76 -15.08
CA ARG A 560 31.63 29.98 -14.88
C ARG A 560 31.12 30.87 -13.74
N GLU A 561 29.81 30.99 -13.58
CA GLU A 561 29.19 31.76 -12.48
C GLU A 561 29.32 31.02 -11.14
N LYS A 562 29.15 29.70 -11.13
CA LYS A 562 29.43 28.87 -9.95
C LYS A 562 30.86 29.01 -9.46
N LYS A 563 31.84 29.06 -10.38
CA LYS A 563 33.24 29.25 -10.02
C LYS A 563 33.52 30.60 -9.38
N LEU A 564 32.87 31.67 -9.85
CA LEU A 564 33.00 33.02 -9.29
C LEU A 564 32.42 33.11 -7.87
N VAL A 565 31.22 32.55 -7.65
CA VAL A 565 30.60 32.50 -6.32
C VAL A 565 31.40 31.61 -5.36
N LEU A 566 31.87 30.46 -5.82
CA LEU A 566 32.69 29.54 -5.01
C LEU A 566 34.04 30.17 -4.63
N THR A 567 34.64 30.97 -5.53
CA THR A 567 35.90 31.71 -5.28
C THR A 567 35.70 32.86 -4.30
N ALA A 568 34.55 33.54 -4.34
CA ALA A 568 34.21 34.59 -3.38
C ALA A 568 33.96 34.02 -1.97
N LEU A 569 33.28 32.88 -1.88
CA LEU A 569 33.00 32.18 -0.62
C LEU A 569 34.26 31.61 0.03
N THR A 570 35.14 30.95 -0.74
CA THR A 570 36.43 30.44 -0.22
C THR A 570 37.36 31.56 0.24
N LYS A 571 37.28 32.75 -0.37
CA LYS A 571 38.04 33.93 0.10
C LYS A 571 37.49 34.51 1.40
N MET A 572 36.16 34.56 1.56
CA MET A 572 35.54 34.99 2.82
C MET A 572 35.84 34.02 3.98
N GLU A 573 35.95 32.73 3.69
CA GLU A 573 36.28 31.67 4.65
C GLU A 573 37.73 31.80 5.18
N LEU A 574 38.72 31.97 4.28
CA LEU A 574 40.12 32.22 4.65
C LEU A 574 40.32 33.49 5.50
N GLN A 575 39.44 34.49 5.33
CA GLN A 575 39.50 35.75 6.05
C GLN A 575 38.95 35.65 7.48
N MET A 576 37.95 34.81 7.72
CA MET A 576 37.41 34.56 9.07
C MET A 576 38.28 33.60 9.90
N GLU A 577 39.07 32.74 9.25
CA GLU A 577 40.08 31.93 9.93
C GLU A 577 41.27 32.77 10.42
N SER A 578 41.74 33.76 9.66
CA SER A 578 42.86 34.62 10.08
C SER A 578 42.54 35.53 11.28
N VAL A 579 41.27 35.94 11.43
CA VAL A 579 40.81 36.73 12.60
C VAL A 579 40.66 35.84 13.86
N GLY A 580 40.41 34.54 13.69
CA GLY A 580 40.35 33.57 14.79
C GLY A 580 41.72 33.21 15.39
N ASP A 581 42.78 33.27 14.58
CA ASP A 581 44.14 32.95 15.01
C ASP A 581 44.85 34.09 15.76
N GLU A 582 44.45 35.35 15.57
CA GLU A 582 44.99 36.47 16.38
C GLU A 582 44.47 36.48 17.83
N ALA A 583 43.33 35.84 18.10
CA ALA A 583 42.77 35.75 19.46
C ALA A 583 43.34 34.58 20.29
N SER A 584 44.04 33.62 19.67
CA SER A 584 44.42 32.35 20.32
C SER A 584 45.93 32.15 20.56
N HIS A 585 46.80 33.08 20.14
CA HIS A 585 48.24 33.01 20.39
C HIS A 585 48.75 34.11 21.35
N GLN A 586 48.52 33.92 22.65
CA GLN A 586 49.54 34.25 23.65
C GLN A 586 50.16 32.94 24.19
N HIS A 587 51.47 32.81 23.95
CA HIS A 587 52.43 31.82 24.48
C HIS A 587 52.71 30.54 23.66
N GLY A 588 53.98 30.42 23.24
CA GLY A 588 54.70 29.14 23.13
C GLY A 588 55.37 28.83 21.77
N LYS A 589 56.63 29.24 21.59
CA LYS A 589 57.48 28.93 20.42
C LYS A 589 57.85 27.43 20.32
N ARG A 590 57.81 26.83 19.11
CA ARG A 590 59.03 26.34 18.37
C ARG A 590 58.76 25.55 17.06
N HIS A 591 59.47 26.01 16.02
CA HIS A 591 60.14 25.35 14.87
C HIS A 591 59.35 24.63 13.75
N GLN A 592 59.32 25.31 12.59
CA GLN A 592 59.23 24.75 11.23
C GLN A 592 60.58 24.21 10.72
N PRO A 593 60.56 23.48 9.59
CA PRO A 593 61.40 23.89 8.47
C PRO A 593 60.62 24.08 7.15
N THR A 594 61.11 25.08 6.42
CA THR A 594 60.71 25.71 5.17
C THR A 594 60.79 24.83 3.93
N ILE A 595 59.83 24.98 3.01
CA ILE A 595 60.09 24.96 1.56
C ILE A 595 59.37 26.17 0.94
N GLN A 596 60.16 27.06 0.33
CA GLN A 596 59.71 28.14 -0.53
C GLN A 596 59.35 27.60 -1.91
N THR A 597 58.26 28.09 -2.50
CA THR A 597 58.25 28.52 -3.90
C THR A 597 57.22 29.64 -4.05
N SER A 598 57.68 30.76 -4.59
CA SER A 598 56.94 31.93 -4.99
C SER A 598 56.07 31.65 -6.21
N ASP A 599 54.85 32.15 -6.23
CA ASP A 599 54.41 33.08 -7.27
C ASP A 599 53.14 33.85 -6.86
N SER A 600 53.11 35.10 -7.29
CA SER A 600 52.21 36.20 -6.96
C SER A 600 50.70 35.92 -7.17
N ILE A 601 49.89 36.12 -6.14
CA ILE A 601 48.44 36.35 -6.26
C ILE A 601 48.09 37.70 -5.63
N LEU A 602 47.49 38.56 -6.46
CA LEU A 602 46.92 39.88 -6.17
C LEU A 602 46.24 39.97 -4.80
N THR A 603 46.67 40.93 -3.98
CA THR A 603 45.96 41.39 -2.78
C THR A 603 44.64 42.06 -3.19
N LEU A 604 43.52 41.39 -2.93
CA LEU A 604 42.15 41.91 -3.08
C LEU A 604 41.64 42.41 -1.71
N PRO A 605 40.70 43.38 -1.68
CA PRO A 605 40.31 44.09 -0.46
C PRO A 605 39.51 43.20 0.50
N ILE A 606 39.88 43.28 1.78
CA ILE A 606 39.28 42.57 2.92
C ILE A 606 38.01 43.32 3.34
N LEU A 607 36.84 42.65 3.32
CA LEU A 607 35.56 43.23 3.78
C LEU A 607 35.50 43.24 5.32
N PRO A 608 35.19 44.39 5.98
CA PRO A 608 34.96 44.46 7.43
C PRO A 608 33.90 43.50 7.96
N LEU A 609 34.07 43.01 9.21
CA LEU A 609 33.15 42.07 9.85
C LEU A 609 31.74 42.66 10.01
N GLU A 610 31.61 43.97 10.16
CA GLU A 610 30.33 44.67 10.21
C GLU A 610 29.57 44.54 8.89
N LEU A 611 30.25 44.70 7.75
CA LEU A 611 29.63 44.54 6.43
C LEU A 611 29.26 43.08 6.15
N ILE A 612 30.09 42.13 6.60
CA ILE A 612 29.76 40.70 6.53
C ILE A 612 28.48 40.43 7.34
N THR A 613 28.42 40.92 8.58
CA THR A 613 27.24 40.77 9.44
C THR A 613 26.00 41.39 8.80
N GLU A 614 26.11 42.60 8.24
CA GLU A 614 25.00 43.30 7.58
C GLU A 614 24.50 42.55 6.34
N ILE A 615 25.40 41.95 5.55
CA ILE A 615 25.04 41.12 4.39
C ILE A 615 24.27 39.88 4.86
N LEU A 616 24.77 39.19 5.89
CA LEU A 616 24.18 37.94 6.37
C LEU A 616 22.84 38.12 7.05
N VAL A 617 22.67 39.19 7.83
CA VAL A 617 21.39 39.52 8.46
C VAL A 617 20.28 39.72 7.43
N ARG A 618 20.60 40.03 6.17
CA ARG A 618 19.64 40.17 5.06
C ARG A 618 19.35 38.86 4.31
N LEU A 619 20.06 37.77 4.60
CA LEU A 619 19.87 36.49 3.92
C LEU A 619 18.70 35.68 4.52
N PRO A 620 18.02 34.85 3.72
CA PRO A 620 17.01 33.93 4.24
C PRO A 620 17.59 32.90 5.22
N VAL A 621 16.78 32.49 6.20
CA VAL A 621 17.18 31.53 7.23
C VAL A 621 17.72 30.22 6.64
N LYS A 622 17.09 29.71 5.57
CA LYS A 622 17.55 28.49 4.86
C LYS A 622 18.97 28.61 4.33
N SER A 623 19.39 29.80 3.89
CA SER A 623 20.75 30.05 3.44
C SER A 623 21.70 30.14 4.63
N LEU A 624 21.31 30.83 5.69
CA LEU A 624 22.10 30.96 6.94
C LEU A 624 22.36 29.60 7.61
N LEU A 625 21.40 28.67 7.57
CA LEU A 625 21.59 27.31 8.07
C LEU A 625 22.68 26.54 7.29
N LYS A 626 22.81 26.77 5.98
CA LYS A 626 23.91 26.19 5.20
C LYS A 626 25.25 26.81 5.59
N PHE A 627 25.29 28.11 5.86
CA PHE A 627 26.50 28.81 6.32
C PHE A 627 26.97 28.36 7.71
N LYS A 628 26.05 27.96 8.62
CA LYS A 628 26.43 27.37 9.92
C LYS A 628 27.31 26.12 9.79
N SER A 629 27.21 25.38 8.69
CA SER A 629 27.99 24.16 8.44
C SER A 629 29.33 24.42 7.75
N VAL A 630 29.61 25.66 7.33
CA VAL A 630 30.83 25.99 6.57
C VAL A 630 32.05 26.12 7.49
N SER A 631 31.96 26.91 8.57
CA SER A 631 33.07 27.04 9.53
C SER A 631 32.59 27.40 10.94
N LYS A 632 33.42 27.12 11.94
CA LYS A 632 33.16 27.40 13.36
C LYS A 632 32.92 28.89 13.62
N SER A 633 33.61 29.77 12.91
CA SER A 633 33.47 31.22 13.07
C SER A 633 32.11 31.70 12.52
N TRP A 634 31.64 31.11 11.41
CA TRP A 634 30.31 31.33 10.85
C TRP A 634 29.20 30.81 11.76
N LEU A 635 29.39 29.61 12.31
CA LEU A 635 28.50 29.02 13.30
C LEU A 635 28.37 29.92 14.54
N ALA A 636 29.49 30.44 15.05
CA ALA A 636 29.53 31.32 16.21
C ALA A 636 28.81 32.66 15.95
N LEU A 637 29.07 33.31 14.81
CA LEU A 637 28.42 34.57 14.44
C LEU A 637 26.91 34.40 14.28
N ILE A 638 26.47 33.42 13.46
CA ILE A 638 25.05 33.21 13.14
C ILE A 638 24.28 32.64 14.36
N SER A 639 24.96 31.99 15.30
CA SER A 639 24.34 31.49 16.53
C SER A 639 24.41 32.46 17.71
N SER A 640 25.01 33.64 17.53
CA SER A 640 25.04 34.67 18.57
C SER A 640 23.64 35.27 18.82
N PRO A 641 23.27 35.56 20.08
CA PRO A 641 21.97 36.15 20.39
C PRO A 641 21.71 37.47 19.65
N ASP A 642 22.72 38.34 19.55
CA ASP A 642 22.62 39.63 18.87
C ASP A 642 22.32 39.47 17.38
N PHE A 643 22.98 38.51 16.70
CA PHE A 643 22.72 38.22 15.30
C PHE A 643 21.28 37.71 15.10
N ILE A 644 20.84 36.77 15.94
CA ILE A 644 19.50 36.18 15.86
C ILE A 644 18.44 37.26 16.08
N LYS A 645 18.61 38.13 17.09
CA LYS A 645 17.68 39.23 17.41
C LYS A 645 17.62 40.24 16.27
N ASN A 646 18.76 40.63 15.70
CA ASN A 646 18.82 41.56 14.57
C ASN A 646 18.19 40.96 13.30
N HIS A 647 18.46 39.68 13.01
CA HIS A 647 17.87 38.96 11.87
C HIS A 647 16.35 38.82 12.01
N LEU A 648 15.87 38.47 13.20
CA LEU A 648 14.46 38.39 13.49
C LEU A 648 13.76 39.75 13.33
N ASN A 649 14.33 40.82 13.89
CA ASN A 649 13.77 42.16 13.80
C ASN A 649 13.66 42.63 12.34
N LEU A 650 14.69 42.35 11.53
CA LEU A 650 14.68 42.65 10.09
C LEU A 650 13.65 41.80 9.32
N SER A 651 13.47 40.53 9.73
CA SER A 651 12.50 39.61 9.12
C SER A 651 11.06 39.98 9.45
N ALA A 652 10.79 40.37 10.70
CA ALA A 652 9.47 40.81 11.17
C ALA A 652 9.04 42.14 10.55
N ASN A 653 9.97 43.08 10.36
CA ASN A 653 9.69 44.39 9.76
C ASN A 653 9.78 44.40 8.21
N ASN A 654 9.87 43.23 7.58
CA ASN A 654 10.00 43.16 6.13
C ASN A 654 8.66 43.45 5.44
N LYS A 655 8.58 44.59 4.76
CA LYS A 655 7.38 45.07 4.03
C LYS A 655 6.86 44.11 2.95
N ASP A 656 7.71 43.24 2.42
CA ASP A 656 7.35 42.30 1.35
C ASP A 656 6.86 40.94 1.88
N ASN A 657 6.80 40.75 3.22
CA ASN A 657 6.36 39.54 3.90
C ASN A 657 7.04 38.23 3.41
N THR A 658 8.25 38.33 2.86
CA THR A 658 8.95 37.20 2.23
C THR A 658 9.25 36.05 3.20
N TYR A 659 9.38 36.37 4.48
CA TYR A 659 9.69 35.43 5.56
C TYR A 659 8.46 34.96 6.34
N HIS A 660 7.27 35.48 6.04
CA HIS A 660 6.03 35.09 6.68
C HIS A 660 5.44 33.84 6.03
N ARG A 661 4.89 32.96 6.85
CA ARG A 661 4.26 31.70 6.46
C ARG A 661 2.94 31.58 7.19
N ILE A 662 1.95 30.96 6.55
CA ILE A 662 0.68 30.63 7.18
C ILE A 662 0.56 29.13 7.33
N ILE A 663 0.15 28.69 8.52
CA ILE A 663 -0.23 27.32 8.82
C ILE A 663 -1.74 27.25 8.66
N LEU A 664 -2.20 26.30 7.85
CA LEU A 664 -3.60 26.04 7.58
C LEU A 664 -3.91 24.60 8.00
N ARG A 665 -4.94 24.41 8.82
CA ARG A 665 -5.37 23.07 9.25
C ARG A 665 -6.54 22.58 8.41
N ASP A 666 -6.42 21.37 7.87
CA ASP A 666 -7.53 20.70 7.18
C ASP A 666 -8.57 20.21 8.21
N SER A 667 -9.84 20.47 7.92
CA SER A 667 -10.99 20.02 8.71
C SER A 667 -11.31 18.54 8.48
N HIS A 668 -10.82 17.94 7.40
CA HIS A 668 -11.08 16.56 7.00
C HIS A 668 -9.86 15.66 7.26
N PRO A 669 -10.04 14.38 7.62
CA PRO A 669 -8.92 13.46 7.81
C PRO A 669 -8.17 13.15 6.50
N PRO A 670 -6.82 13.06 6.51
CA PRO A 670 -5.92 13.29 7.65
C PRO A 670 -5.80 14.79 7.95
N ARG A 671 -5.97 15.18 9.23
CA ARG A 671 -6.01 16.57 9.70
C ARG A 671 -4.63 17.24 9.72
N ASP A 672 -3.78 16.90 8.75
CA ASP A 672 -2.40 17.35 8.69
C ASP A 672 -2.33 18.84 8.37
N PRO A 673 -1.45 19.60 9.07
CA PRO A 673 -1.26 21.00 8.74
C PRO A 673 -0.59 21.14 7.38
N LYS A 674 -1.01 22.15 6.63
CA LYS A 674 -0.30 22.59 5.44
C LYS A 674 0.25 23.99 5.66
N VAL A 675 1.40 24.26 5.04
CA VAL A 675 2.00 25.59 5.05
C VAL A 675 2.10 26.14 3.65
N CYS A 676 1.87 27.44 3.54
CA CYS A 676 2.17 28.17 2.32
C CYS A 676 2.82 29.54 2.61
N PRO A 677 3.56 30.10 1.65
CA PRO A 677 4.13 31.43 1.78
C PRO A 677 3.03 32.50 1.77
N LEU A 678 3.03 33.39 2.78
CA LEU A 678 2.03 34.47 2.86
C LEU A 678 2.10 35.39 1.63
N ARG A 679 3.30 35.65 1.11
CA ARG A 679 3.52 36.45 -0.09
C ARG A 679 2.80 35.90 -1.33
N SER A 680 2.82 34.58 -1.54
CA SER A 680 2.17 33.94 -2.69
C SER A 680 0.66 34.15 -2.68
N LEU A 681 0.05 34.17 -1.48
CA LEU A 681 -1.36 34.49 -1.34
C LEU A 681 -1.67 35.95 -1.69
N LEU A 682 -0.78 36.89 -1.34
CA LEU A 682 -0.97 38.33 -1.50
C LEU A 682 -0.59 38.90 -2.89
N ASP A 683 0.31 38.26 -3.63
CA ASP A 683 0.81 38.77 -4.91
C ASP A 683 -0.05 38.36 -6.13
N GLY A 684 -1.18 37.66 -5.91
CA GLY A 684 -2.20 37.41 -6.96
C GLY A 684 -1.89 36.23 -7.90
N ASP A 685 -1.01 35.31 -7.52
CA ASP A 685 -0.88 34.05 -8.25
C ASP A 685 -2.21 33.27 -8.12
N PHE A 686 -2.92 33.07 -9.24
CA PHE A 686 -4.24 32.39 -9.28
C PHE A 686 -4.24 30.99 -8.66
N VAL A 687 -3.05 30.42 -8.42
CA VAL A 687 -2.84 29.13 -7.78
C VAL A 687 -1.67 29.23 -6.80
N THR A 688 -1.95 29.11 -5.50
CA THR A 688 -0.91 28.91 -4.47
C THR A 688 -0.88 27.43 -4.09
N GLU A 689 0.30 26.81 -4.16
CA GLU A 689 0.53 25.44 -3.69
C GLU A 689 0.86 25.43 -2.20
N ALA A 690 0.09 24.68 -1.43
CA ALA A 690 0.38 24.39 -0.04
C ALA A 690 1.07 23.03 0.08
N TYR A 691 2.09 22.96 0.94
CA TYR A 691 2.88 21.76 1.17
C TYR A 691 2.68 21.23 2.58
N ASP A 692 2.83 19.92 2.73
CA ASP A 692 2.68 19.24 4.03
C ASP A 692 3.65 19.82 5.05
N PHE A 693 3.12 20.20 6.21
CA PHE A 693 3.90 20.78 7.28
C PHE A 693 4.53 19.67 8.12
N ASP A 694 5.86 19.67 8.17
CA ASP A 694 6.64 18.65 8.87
C ASP A 694 6.84 19.06 10.33
N TYR A 695 5.86 18.75 11.19
CA TYR A 695 5.85 19.11 12.61
C TYR A 695 6.33 17.95 13.50
N PRO A 696 6.78 18.22 14.74
CA PRO A 696 7.16 17.17 15.68
C PRO A 696 5.99 16.22 15.88
N MET A 697 6.21 14.90 15.78
CA MET A 697 5.17 13.88 15.95
C MET A 697 4.15 13.74 14.79
N LYS A 698 4.51 14.15 13.56
CA LYS A 698 3.70 13.96 12.33
C LYS A 698 3.17 12.53 12.10
N ASN A 699 3.82 11.51 12.66
CA ASN A 699 3.40 10.10 12.53
C ASN A 699 2.39 9.64 13.60
N THR A 700 1.93 10.54 14.47
CA THR A 700 0.92 10.23 15.48
C THR A 700 -0.48 10.45 14.91
N THR A 701 -1.44 9.60 15.30
CA THR A 701 -2.86 9.75 14.93
C THR A 701 -3.57 10.87 15.73
N SER A 702 -2.81 11.55 16.59
CA SER A 702 -3.30 12.59 17.49
C SER A 702 -3.53 13.91 16.76
N CYS A 703 -4.61 14.61 17.14
CA CYS A 703 -4.84 15.97 16.70
C CYS A 703 -3.93 16.94 17.44
N PHE A 704 -3.47 18.00 16.77
CA PHE A 704 -2.79 19.11 17.43
C PHE A 704 -3.61 20.41 17.29
N TRP A 705 -3.40 21.33 18.22
CA TRP A 705 -3.90 22.70 18.23
C TRP A 705 -2.73 23.67 18.25
N THR A 706 -2.85 24.78 17.53
CA THR A 706 -1.86 25.86 17.58
C THR A 706 -2.25 26.82 18.69
N VAL A 707 -1.48 26.82 19.78
CA VAL A 707 -1.71 27.70 20.93
C VAL A 707 -1.37 29.15 20.59
N GLY A 708 -0.36 29.35 19.75
CA GLY A 708 0.05 30.67 19.25
C GLY A 708 1.46 30.66 18.68
N SER A 709 1.87 31.77 18.08
CA SER A 709 3.22 31.96 17.55
C SER A 709 3.82 33.29 18.01
N VAL A 710 5.13 33.30 18.28
CA VAL A 710 5.89 34.52 18.60
C VAL A 710 7.36 34.34 18.21
N ASN A 711 7.98 35.35 17.60
CA ASN A 711 9.41 35.35 17.23
C ASN A 711 9.86 34.13 16.38
N GLY A 712 8.93 33.53 15.63
CA GLY A 712 9.15 32.33 14.82
C GLY A 712 9.17 31.00 15.59
N LEU A 713 8.90 31.05 16.89
CA LEU A 713 8.52 29.88 17.68
C LEU A 713 7.00 29.70 17.62
N ILE A 714 6.55 28.45 17.62
CA ILE A 714 5.14 28.08 17.67
C ILE A 714 4.94 27.18 18.87
N CYS A 715 3.91 27.46 19.67
CA CYS A 715 3.46 26.54 20.71
C CYS A 715 2.34 25.65 20.14
N LEU A 716 2.54 24.34 20.25
CA LEU A 716 1.62 23.31 19.81
C LEU A 716 1.13 22.51 21.02
N GLU A 717 -0.16 22.25 21.06
CA GLU A 717 -0.76 21.30 21.98
C GLU A 717 -1.13 20.04 21.20
N VAL A 718 -0.59 18.88 21.57
CA VAL A 718 -0.94 17.61 20.94
C VAL A 718 -1.77 16.80 21.92
N VAL A 719 -2.99 16.45 21.50
CA VAL A 719 -3.96 15.75 22.36
C VAL A 719 -3.36 14.43 22.86
N TYR A 720 -3.44 14.22 24.17
CA TYR A 720 -2.87 13.07 24.91
C TYR A 720 -1.33 12.99 24.97
N ILE A 721 -0.59 13.96 24.42
CA ILE A 721 0.87 13.99 24.47
C ILE A 721 1.39 15.19 25.29
N GLY A 722 0.78 16.37 25.12
CA GLY A 722 1.12 17.58 25.88
C GLY A 722 1.55 18.76 25.01
N LEU A 723 2.20 19.75 25.63
CA LEU A 723 2.62 21.01 25.01
C LEU A 723 4.06 20.97 24.49
N PHE A 724 4.27 21.62 23.34
CA PHE A 724 5.57 21.72 22.68
C PHE A 724 5.81 23.15 22.21
N ILE A 725 7.05 23.63 22.35
CA ILE A 725 7.52 24.85 21.68
C ILE A 725 8.46 24.42 20.55
N TRP A 726 8.16 24.84 19.33
CA TRP A 726 8.85 24.39 18.14
C TRP A 726 9.21 25.54 17.20
N ASN A 727 10.41 25.48 16.62
CA ASN A 727 10.81 26.30 15.49
C ASN A 727 10.81 25.45 14.20
N PRO A 728 9.88 25.68 13.26
CA PRO A 728 9.81 24.93 12.00
C PRO A 728 11.00 25.13 11.08
N THR A 729 11.59 26.32 11.09
CA THR A 729 12.64 26.70 10.16
C THR A 729 13.96 26.00 10.46
N ILE A 730 14.29 25.84 11.75
CA ILE A 730 15.50 25.12 12.18
C ILE A 730 15.22 23.67 12.62
N ARG A 731 13.94 23.26 12.62
CA ARG A 731 13.46 21.92 13.01
C ARG A 731 13.87 21.48 14.41
N LYS A 732 13.87 22.42 15.37
CA LYS A 732 14.15 22.14 16.78
C LYS A 732 12.90 22.38 17.61
N TYR A 733 12.61 21.51 18.55
CA TYR A 733 11.50 21.64 19.50
C TYR A 733 11.96 21.37 20.94
N LYS A 734 11.14 21.80 21.90
CA LYS A 734 11.24 21.46 23.31
C LYS A 734 9.86 21.03 23.81
N THR A 735 9.79 19.87 24.46
CA THR A 735 8.59 19.39 25.17
C THR A 735 8.50 20.11 26.51
N LEU A 736 7.32 20.58 26.87
CA LEU A 736 7.11 21.24 28.16
C LEU A 736 6.89 20.18 29.23
N ALA A 737 7.41 20.44 30.43
CA ALA A 737 7.15 19.62 31.60
C ALA A 737 5.64 19.59 31.91
N ASP A 738 5.18 18.50 32.52
CA ASP A 738 3.80 18.39 32.97
C ASP A 738 3.49 19.52 33.98
N HIS A 739 2.32 20.12 33.82
CA HIS A 739 1.81 21.20 34.66
C HIS A 739 1.25 20.67 36.00
N GLY A 740 1.15 19.34 36.15
CA GLY A 740 0.89 18.64 37.41
C GLY A 740 -0.53 18.80 37.94
N THR A 741 -1.49 19.08 37.05
CA THR A 741 -2.92 19.14 37.39
C THR A 741 -3.58 17.89 36.82
N GLU A 742 -4.18 17.06 37.68
CA GLU A 742 -5.03 15.96 37.23
C GLU A 742 -6.38 16.55 36.80
N LEU A 743 -6.67 16.52 35.50
CA LEU A 743 -7.93 16.98 34.93
C LEU A 743 -8.90 15.79 34.82
N ASN A 744 -10.14 15.97 35.28
CA ASN A 744 -11.25 15.03 35.07
C ASN A 744 -11.83 15.17 33.65
N ASP A 745 -12.67 14.22 33.24
CA ASP A 745 -13.26 14.21 31.89
C ASP A 745 -14.10 15.46 31.55
N ASP A 746 -14.59 16.18 32.56
CA ASP A 746 -15.40 17.40 32.43
C ASP A 746 -14.58 18.71 32.56
N ASP A 747 -13.29 18.63 32.94
CA ASP A 747 -12.42 19.80 33.10
C ASP A 747 -11.92 20.29 31.73
N THR A 748 -11.77 21.62 31.57
CA THR A 748 -11.27 22.22 30.33
C THR A 748 -10.04 23.09 30.58
N CYS A 749 -9.18 23.23 29.56
CA CYS A 749 -8.00 24.09 29.64
C CYS A 749 -7.88 24.97 28.39
N SER A 750 -7.40 26.20 28.59
CA SER A 750 -7.09 27.15 27.53
C SER A 750 -5.67 27.66 27.69
N TYR A 751 -4.89 27.63 26.62
CA TYR A 751 -3.50 28.05 26.62
C TYR A 751 -3.29 29.31 25.79
N GLY A 752 -2.27 30.08 26.15
CA GLY A 752 -1.73 31.15 25.33
C GLY A 752 -0.20 31.18 25.40
N PHE A 753 0.42 31.61 24.30
CA PHE A 753 1.88 31.66 24.17
C PHE A 753 2.36 33.06 23.82
N GLY A 754 3.39 33.56 24.50
CA GLY A 754 3.94 34.89 24.26
C GLY A 754 5.39 35.07 24.73
N TYR A 755 5.92 36.26 24.51
CA TYR A 755 7.30 36.62 24.81
C TYR A 755 7.36 37.82 25.76
N ASP A 756 8.10 37.66 26.84
CA ASP A 756 8.42 38.69 27.83
C ASP A 756 9.71 39.40 27.40
N GLU A 757 9.57 40.59 26.83
CA GLU A 757 10.69 41.39 26.31
C GLU A 757 11.62 41.91 27.41
N VAL A 758 11.10 42.11 28.63
CA VAL A 758 11.85 42.69 29.74
C VAL A 758 12.78 41.65 30.36
N HIS A 759 12.28 40.43 30.55
CA HIS A 759 13.05 39.34 31.16
C HIS A 759 13.73 38.40 30.14
N ASP A 760 13.52 38.65 28.85
CA ASP A 760 13.99 37.83 27.72
C ASP A 760 13.62 36.36 27.92
N ASP A 761 12.32 36.11 28.04
CA ASP A 761 11.77 34.79 28.35
C ASP A 761 10.50 34.50 27.53
N TYR A 762 10.34 33.24 27.11
CA TYR A 762 9.13 32.78 26.44
C TYR A 762 8.24 32.11 27.46
N LYS A 763 6.98 32.55 27.54
CA LYS A 763 6.04 32.10 28.56
C LYS A 763 4.81 31.46 27.92
N VAL A 764 4.34 30.36 28.51
CA VAL A 764 3.04 29.75 28.19
C VAL A 764 2.12 29.93 29.39
N VAL A 765 0.93 30.45 29.18
CA VAL A 765 -0.07 30.67 30.22
C VAL A 765 -1.20 29.68 30.00
N GLY A 766 -1.51 28.88 31.03
CA GLY A 766 -2.62 27.93 31.05
C GLY A 766 -3.69 28.36 32.05
N LEU A 767 -4.93 28.43 31.57
CA LEU A 767 -6.14 28.62 32.36
C LEU A 767 -6.82 27.26 32.49
N PHE A 768 -6.95 26.74 33.71
CA PHE A 768 -7.52 25.43 34.02
C PHE A 768 -8.85 25.60 34.72
N PHE A 769 -9.93 25.16 34.07
CA PHE A 769 -11.30 25.23 34.57
C PHE A 769 -11.66 23.89 35.19
N ILE A 770 -11.85 23.87 36.51
CA ILE A 770 -12.11 22.66 37.28
C ILE A 770 -13.60 22.59 37.60
N ASP A 771 -14.27 21.54 37.13
CA ASP A 771 -15.68 21.28 37.39
C ASP A 771 -15.87 20.55 38.73
N ASN A 772 -16.17 21.33 39.77
CA ASN A 772 -16.49 20.82 41.10
C ASN A 772 -18.01 20.70 41.33
N GLY A 773 -18.85 20.92 40.31
CA GLY A 773 -20.32 20.91 40.41
C GLY A 773 -20.97 22.22 40.89
N ASP A 774 -20.19 23.27 41.10
CA ASP A 774 -20.64 24.64 41.42
C ASP A 774 -20.31 25.60 40.25
N TYR A 775 -21.25 26.49 39.89
CA TYR A 775 -21.05 27.51 38.86
C TYR A 775 -20.91 28.90 39.50
N PRO A 776 -19.92 29.71 39.12
CA PRO A 776 -18.96 29.50 38.03
C PRO A 776 -17.77 28.60 38.43
N TYR A 777 -17.11 27.98 37.43
CA TYR A 777 -16.02 27.02 37.62
C TYR A 777 -14.85 27.60 38.43
N ASP A 778 -14.14 26.74 39.18
CA ASP A 778 -12.89 27.17 39.82
C ASP A 778 -11.79 27.27 38.77
N VAL A 779 -11.11 28.42 38.71
CA VAL A 779 -10.13 28.71 37.65
C VAL A 779 -8.74 28.83 38.26
N THR A 780 -7.87 27.88 37.90
CA THR A 780 -6.45 27.93 38.26
C THR A 780 -5.64 28.47 37.09
N VAL A 781 -4.81 29.48 37.34
CA VAL A 781 -3.91 30.07 36.33
C VAL A 781 -2.48 29.64 36.60
N LYS A 782 -1.81 29.03 35.61
CA LYS A 782 -0.38 28.68 35.70
C LYS A 782 0.40 29.30 34.55
N ILE A 783 1.61 29.76 34.84
CA ILE A 783 2.57 30.26 33.86
C ILE A 783 3.79 29.34 33.84
N TYR A 784 4.13 28.85 32.66
CA TYR A 784 5.38 28.18 32.36
C TYR A 784 6.41 29.20 31.87
N SER A 785 7.62 29.14 32.41
CA SER A 785 8.78 29.90 31.92
C SER A 785 9.72 28.96 31.17
N LEU A 786 10.03 29.29 29.90
CA LEU A 786 10.97 28.52 29.10
C LEU A 786 12.37 28.55 29.72
N LYS A 787 12.76 29.71 30.28
CA LYS A 787 14.05 29.97 30.93
C LYS A 787 14.29 29.15 32.20
N SER A 788 13.28 29.01 33.06
CA SER A 788 13.38 28.18 34.29
C SER A 788 12.96 26.73 34.09
N ASP A 789 12.33 26.42 32.94
CA ASP A 789 11.78 25.11 32.61
C ASP A 789 10.76 24.59 33.65
N SER A 790 9.91 25.48 34.15
CA SER A 790 8.98 25.15 35.22
C SER A 790 7.66 25.92 35.16
N TRP A 791 6.62 25.28 35.67
CA TRP A 791 5.31 25.89 35.89
C TRP A 791 5.26 26.55 37.28
N ARG A 792 4.62 27.71 37.35
CA ARG A 792 4.22 28.35 38.61
C ARG A 792 2.76 28.75 38.55
N GLN A 793 2.06 28.67 39.67
CA GLN A 793 0.69 29.15 39.80
C GLN A 793 0.68 30.64 40.16
N ILE A 794 -0.32 31.36 39.66
CA ILE A 794 -0.58 32.77 40.00
C ILE A 794 -1.93 32.87 40.67
N ASP A 795 -1.97 33.59 41.79
CA ASP A 795 -3.17 33.77 42.59
C ASP A 795 -3.91 35.06 42.20
N GLY A 796 -5.24 35.05 42.37
CA GLY A 796 -6.07 36.25 42.26
C GLY A 796 -6.83 36.44 40.94
N PHE A 797 -6.94 35.41 40.10
CA PHE A 797 -7.84 35.40 38.94
C PHE A 797 -9.30 35.19 39.38
N GLN A 798 -10.22 36.02 38.89
CA GLN A 798 -11.64 35.86 39.17
C GLN A 798 -12.27 34.96 38.09
N SER A 799 -13.10 34.00 38.52
CA SER A 799 -13.75 33.07 37.59
C SER A 799 -14.53 33.82 36.51
N ALA A 800 -14.20 33.52 35.26
CA ALA A 800 -14.80 34.10 34.06
C ALA A 800 -14.91 33.02 32.98
N ASP A 801 -16.08 32.89 32.37
CA ASP A 801 -16.30 31.94 31.28
C ASP A 801 -15.66 32.46 29.99
N LEU A 802 -14.77 31.67 29.38
CA LEU A 802 -14.13 32.05 28.13
C LEU A 802 -15.02 31.71 26.93
N ALA A 803 -14.96 32.57 25.92
CA ALA A 803 -15.43 32.22 24.59
C ALA A 803 -14.52 31.15 23.96
N SER A 804 -15.06 30.35 23.04
CA SER A 804 -14.39 29.20 22.38
C SER A 804 -13.17 29.57 21.50
N ASP A 805 -12.71 30.81 21.50
CA ASP A 805 -11.60 31.27 20.66
C ASP A 805 -10.24 31.17 21.37
N PHE A 806 -9.18 30.97 20.58
CA PHE A 806 -7.82 30.87 21.08
C PHE A 806 -7.27 32.22 21.57
N ALA A 807 -6.37 32.15 22.54
CA ALA A 807 -5.67 33.31 23.08
C ALA A 807 -4.86 34.05 22.01
N LYS A 808 -4.74 35.38 22.12
CA LYS A 808 -3.92 36.19 21.21
C LYS A 808 -2.85 36.99 21.96
N SER A 809 -1.60 36.84 21.54
CA SER A 809 -0.47 37.54 22.13
C SER A 809 -0.14 38.81 21.35
N VAL A 810 -0.18 39.96 22.04
CA VAL A 810 0.13 41.28 21.48
C VAL A 810 0.77 42.13 22.57
N TYR A 811 1.80 42.92 22.27
CA TYR A 811 2.48 43.84 23.19
C TYR A 811 2.91 43.22 24.53
N GLY A 812 3.47 42.00 24.51
CA GLY A 812 3.91 41.30 25.73
C GLY A 812 2.78 40.87 26.66
N LYS A 813 1.53 40.88 26.17
CA LYS A 813 0.33 40.47 26.88
C LYS A 813 -0.38 39.36 26.12
N ILE A 814 -1.07 38.48 26.84
CA ILE A 814 -1.90 37.43 26.25
C ILE A 814 -3.35 37.73 26.57
N HIS A 815 -4.20 37.73 25.55
CA HIS A 815 -5.59 38.18 25.61
C HIS A 815 -6.55 37.02 25.33
N TRP A 816 -7.66 36.98 26.05
CA TRP A 816 -8.79 36.09 25.82
C TRP A 816 -10.09 36.90 25.79
N MET A 817 -11.11 36.35 25.13
CA MET A 817 -12.46 36.90 25.11
C MET A 817 -13.33 36.09 26.08
N THR A 818 -14.11 36.76 26.92
CA THR A 818 -15.11 36.10 27.77
C THR A 818 -16.40 35.85 26.99
N SER A 819 -17.24 34.95 27.48
CA SER A 819 -18.57 34.68 26.93
C SER A 819 -19.51 35.89 27.00
N GLU A 820 -19.23 36.83 27.93
CA GLU A 820 -19.94 38.10 28.10
C GLU A 820 -19.42 39.19 27.14
N GLY A 821 -18.39 38.90 26.34
CA GLY A 821 -17.79 39.81 25.37
C GLY A 821 -16.72 40.74 25.95
N GLU A 822 -16.24 40.49 27.17
CA GLU A 822 -15.13 41.26 27.76
C GLU A 822 -13.78 40.73 27.30
N ILE A 823 -12.80 41.61 27.11
CA ILE A 823 -11.42 41.19 26.83
C ILE A 823 -10.66 41.16 28.14
N ILE A 824 -10.19 39.97 28.52
CA ILE A 824 -9.25 39.79 29.62
C ILE A 824 -7.84 39.61 29.06
N PHE A 825 -6.83 40.09 29.78
CA PHE A 825 -5.44 39.82 29.41
C PHE A 825 -4.54 39.63 30.62
N ILE A 826 -3.47 38.89 30.42
CA ILE A 826 -2.38 38.69 31.39
C ILE A 826 -1.13 39.35 30.84
N ASP A 827 -0.57 40.27 31.62
CA ASP A 827 0.73 40.89 31.35
C ASP A 827 1.85 39.89 31.65
N LEU A 828 2.71 39.60 30.68
CA LEU A 828 3.79 38.63 30.86
C LEU A 828 4.93 39.18 31.72
N VAL A 829 5.08 40.50 31.85
CA VAL A 829 6.11 41.16 32.66
C VAL A 829 5.65 41.25 34.11
N ASP A 830 4.46 41.82 34.33
CA ASP A 830 3.92 42.06 35.67
C ASP A 830 3.17 40.86 36.23
N GLU A 831 2.83 39.89 35.37
CA GLU A 831 2.14 38.63 35.72
C GLU A 831 0.80 38.87 36.42
N LYS A 832 0.17 39.98 36.06
CA LYS A 832 -1.15 40.39 36.53
C LYS A 832 -2.14 40.32 35.40
N TRP A 833 -3.37 39.97 35.74
CA TRP A 833 -4.48 40.01 34.82
C TRP A 833 -5.28 41.31 34.99
N THR A 834 -5.83 41.81 33.89
CA THR A 834 -6.70 42.99 33.85
C THR A 834 -7.68 42.88 32.69
N THR A 835 -8.74 43.68 32.70
CA THR A 835 -9.69 43.80 31.58
C THR A 835 -9.32 44.95 30.66
N LEU A 836 -9.69 44.83 29.39
CA LEU A 836 -9.53 45.85 28.36
C LEU A 836 -10.90 46.22 27.77
N ASN A 837 -11.23 47.51 27.83
CA ASN A 837 -12.46 48.04 27.24
C ASN A 837 -12.39 48.07 25.71
N HIS A 838 -13.55 47.90 25.08
CA HIS A 838 -13.71 47.98 23.63
C HIS A 838 -15.09 48.56 23.26
N PRO A 839 -15.25 49.12 22.04
CA PRO A 839 -16.42 49.93 21.68
C PRO A 839 -17.71 49.13 21.44
N CYS A 840 -17.64 47.80 21.38
CA CYS A 840 -18.77 46.93 21.01
C CYS A 840 -19.45 46.28 22.23
N TYR A 841 -19.26 46.84 23.42
CA TYR A 841 -19.72 46.25 24.69
C TYR A 841 -21.25 46.23 24.77
N GLY A 842 -21.85 45.04 24.90
CA GLY A 842 -23.29 44.85 25.16
C GLY A 842 -24.22 44.83 23.94
N GLU A 843 -23.75 45.04 22.71
CA GLU A 843 -24.60 45.00 21.50
C GLU A 843 -24.59 43.66 20.76
N ASP A 844 -23.57 42.80 20.95
CA ASP A 844 -23.39 41.58 20.16
C ASP A 844 -22.65 40.46 20.94
N LEU A 845 -23.26 39.27 21.03
CA LEU A 845 -22.77 38.14 21.85
C LEU A 845 -21.77 37.22 21.12
N ARG A 846 -21.28 37.61 19.93
CA ARG A 846 -20.39 36.78 19.08
C ARG A 846 -19.19 37.57 18.56
N LEU A 847 -18.46 38.20 19.46
CA LEU A 847 -17.19 38.88 19.16
C LEU A 847 -16.06 37.86 19.01
N LYS A 848 -15.20 38.04 18.00
CA LYS A 848 -13.99 37.23 17.80
C LYS A 848 -12.74 38.08 17.98
N LEU A 849 -11.77 37.54 18.70
CA LEU A 849 -10.49 38.19 18.95
C LEU A 849 -9.46 37.80 17.87
N GLY A 850 -8.70 38.77 17.38
CA GLY A 850 -7.66 38.55 16.37
C GLY A 850 -6.50 39.52 16.48
N VAL A 851 -5.49 39.33 15.64
CA VAL A 851 -4.33 40.23 15.54
C VAL A 851 -4.30 40.83 14.14
N PHE A 852 -4.27 42.15 14.07
CA PHE A 852 -4.22 42.94 12.85
C PHE A 852 -2.81 43.54 12.69
N GLY A 853 -1.98 42.91 11.87
CA GLY A 853 -0.57 43.28 11.77
C GLY A 853 0.15 43.05 13.11
N SER A 854 0.42 44.12 13.85
CA SER A 854 0.98 44.10 15.21
C SER A 854 -0.03 44.48 16.29
N ASP A 855 -1.26 44.78 15.92
CA ASP A 855 -2.23 45.46 16.78
C ASP A 855 -3.40 44.51 17.14
N LEU A 856 -4.05 44.73 18.28
CA LEU A 856 -5.19 43.92 18.70
C LEU A 856 -6.44 44.28 17.88
N SER A 857 -7.23 43.28 17.50
CA SER A 857 -8.44 43.47 16.69
C SER A 857 -9.63 42.66 17.18
N ILE A 858 -10.82 43.19 16.91
CA ILE A 858 -12.11 42.58 17.24
C ILE A 858 -12.95 42.52 15.97
N PHE A 859 -13.55 41.37 15.73
CA PHE A 859 -14.51 41.19 14.65
C PHE A 859 -15.92 40.96 15.20
N THR A 860 -16.90 41.74 14.75
CA THR A 860 -18.30 41.70 15.21
C THR A 860 -19.15 40.79 14.32
N SER A 861 -20.33 40.35 14.80
CA SER A 861 -21.25 39.56 13.96
C SER A 861 -21.96 40.41 12.91
N SER A 862 -22.00 41.74 13.10
CA SER A 862 -22.37 42.73 12.09
C SER A 862 -21.32 42.90 10.97
N ALA A 863 -20.27 42.08 10.98
CA ALA A 863 -19.17 42.05 10.01
C ALA A 863 -18.34 43.35 9.99
N GLU A 864 -18.14 43.93 11.16
CA GLU A 864 -17.24 45.07 11.37
C GLU A 864 -15.92 44.62 11.98
N LEU A 865 -14.81 45.17 11.47
CA LEU A 865 -13.47 44.95 11.99
C LEU A 865 -12.98 46.21 12.71
N TRP A 866 -12.79 46.09 14.02
CA TRP A 866 -12.25 47.12 14.89
C TRP A 866 -10.80 46.81 15.26
N VAL A 867 -9.93 47.82 15.24
CA VAL A 867 -8.50 47.66 15.56
C VAL A 867 -8.07 48.72 16.55
N LEU A 868 -7.33 48.30 17.57
CA LEU A 868 -6.79 49.16 18.60
C LEU A 868 -5.47 49.79 18.14
N LYS A 869 -5.47 51.09 17.82
CA LYS A 869 -4.27 51.78 17.30
C LYS A 869 -3.27 52.15 18.39
N GLU A 870 -3.76 52.49 19.56
CA GLU A 870 -2.91 52.86 20.69
C GLU A 870 -3.30 52.01 21.91
N TYR A 871 -2.40 51.10 22.28
CA TYR A 871 -2.69 50.12 23.30
C TYR A 871 -3.00 50.77 24.67
N GLY A 872 -4.17 50.47 25.23
CA GLY A 872 -4.63 51.03 26.50
C GLY A 872 -5.38 52.37 26.39
N VAL A 873 -5.53 52.93 25.19
CA VAL A 873 -6.37 54.12 24.94
C VAL A 873 -7.68 53.65 24.31
N GLU A 874 -8.77 53.68 25.10
CA GLU A 874 -10.09 53.20 24.66
C GLU A 874 -10.63 53.95 23.44
N GLU A 875 -10.36 55.25 23.31
CA GLU A 875 -10.79 56.04 22.15
C GLU A 875 -10.00 55.73 20.86
N SER A 876 -8.96 54.91 20.92
CA SER A 876 -8.11 54.57 19.76
C SER A 876 -8.60 53.36 18.95
N TRP A 877 -9.73 52.77 19.34
CA TRP A 877 -10.39 51.74 18.56
C TRP A 877 -10.98 52.35 17.27
N GLU A 878 -10.44 51.94 16.13
CA GLU A 878 -10.90 52.40 14.82
C GLU A 878 -11.59 51.27 14.06
N ASN A 879 -12.77 51.54 13.50
CA ASN A 879 -13.41 50.64 12.55
C ASN A 879 -12.73 50.78 11.18
N ILE A 880 -12.08 49.71 10.72
CA ILE A 880 -11.30 49.70 9.49
C ILE A 880 -12.11 49.13 8.31
N LEU A 881 -13.08 48.25 8.57
CA LEU A 881 -13.79 47.52 7.54
C LEU A 881 -15.21 47.16 8.00
N THR A 882 -16.20 47.41 7.13
CA THR A 882 -17.58 46.89 7.27
C THR A 882 -17.93 46.08 6.02
N ILE A 883 -18.15 44.77 6.17
CA ILE A 883 -18.46 43.86 5.05
C ILE A 883 -19.99 43.74 4.91
N LYS A 884 -20.55 44.03 3.72
CA LYS A 884 -22.02 44.06 3.50
C LYS A 884 -22.69 42.70 3.22
N THR A 885 -22.01 41.58 3.47
CA THR A 885 -22.49 40.26 3.03
C THR A 885 -23.41 39.61 4.08
N HIS A 886 -24.59 39.16 3.65
CA HIS A 886 -25.68 38.72 4.53
C HIS A 886 -25.66 37.22 4.91
N ASP A 887 -24.62 36.45 4.55
CA ASP A 887 -24.71 34.98 4.50
C ASP A 887 -23.47 34.20 5.01
N ILE A 888 -22.68 34.71 5.96
CA ILE A 888 -21.50 33.95 6.43
C ILE A 888 -21.34 34.02 7.95
N TYR A 889 -21.56 32.88 8.62
CA TYR A 889 -21.50 32.71 10.08
C TYR A 889 -20.06 32.55 10.65
N ASP A 890 -19.01 32.61 9.82
CA ASP A 890 -17.63 32.41 10.25
C ASP A 890 -16.63 33.21 9.40
N ILE A 891 -16.33 34.44 9.84
CA ILE A 891 -15.29 35.31 9.24
C ILE A 891 -14.15 35.45 10.25
N ARG A 892 -12.91 35.21 9.81
CA ARG A 892 -11.69 35.42 10.61
C ARG A 892 -10.68 36.24 9.80
N PRO A 893 -10.30 37.45 10.23
CA PRO A 893 -9.25 38.22 9.56
C PRO A 893 -7.89 37.56 9.81
N LEU A 894 -7.12 37.33 8.75
CA LEU A 894 -5.81 36.66 8.84
C LEU A 894 -4.65 37.63 8.70
N PHE A 895 -4.72 38.57 7.76
CA PHE A 895 -3.59 39.47 7.45
C PHE A 895 -3.98 40.68 6.58
N ILE A 896 -3.25 41.80 6.63
CA ILE A 896 -3.41 42.94 5.71
C ILE A 896 -2.09 43.36 5.05
N LYS A 897 -2.14 43.67 3.75
CA LYS A 897 -1.06 44.36 3.02
C LYS A 897 -1.35 45.87 2.96
N SER A 898 -0.69 46.62 3.84
CA SER A 898 -0.93 48.06 4.08
C SER A 898 -0.85 48.96 2.82
N ASN A 899 -0.08 48.59 1.79
CA ASN A 899 0.20 49.50 0.67
C ASN A 899 -0.86 49.52 -0.46
N LYS A 900 -1.88 48.65 -0.41
CA LYS A 900 -2.90 48.52 -1.50
C LYS A 900 -4.36 48.37 -1.01
N GLY A 901 -4.62 48.45 0.30
CA GLY A 901 -5.96 48.21 0.84
C GLY A 901 -6.45 46.77 0.67
N GLU A 902 -5.54 45.79 0.64
CA GLU A 902 -5.83 44.37 0.47
C GLU A 902 -5.87 43.64 1.82
N ILE A 903 -6.98 42.97 2.11
CA ILE A 903 -7.25 42.25 3.36
C ILE A 903 -7.39 40.75 3.07
N LEU A 904 -6.54 39.93 3.67
CA LEU A 904 -6.66 38.48 3.64
C LEU A 904 -7.65 38.03 4.72
N LEU A 905 -8.80 37.52 4.30
CA LEU A 905 -9.87 37.04 5.16
C LEU A 905 -10.06 35.54 4.99
N MET A 906 -10.25 34.82 6.09
CA MET A 906 -10.82 33.49 6.07
C MET A 906 -12.34 33.62 6.15
N LEU A 907 -13.04 33.18 5.11
CA LEU A 907 -14.51 33.14 5.02
C LEU A 907 -14.93 31.66 4.99
N GLY A 908 -15.43 31.17 6.11
CA GLY A 908 -15.67 29.75 6.36
C GLY A 908 -14.41 28.94 6.05
N SER A 909 -14.49 28.08 5.04
CA SER A 909 -13.40 27.19 4.64
C SER A 909 -12.53 27.71 3.49
N THR A 910 -12.56 29.02 3.19
CA THR A 910 -11.79 29.61 2.07
C THR A 910 -11.03 30.85 2.48
N VAL A 911 -9.79 30.99 2.02
CA VAL A 911 -8.97 32.20 2.18
C VAL A 911 -9.20 33.10 0.95
N ARG A 912 -9.63 34.35 1.17
CA ARG A 912 -9.94 35.32 0.11
C ARG A 912 -9.27 36.66 0.36
N ILE A 913 -9.01 37.41 -0.70
CA ILE A 913 -8.57 38.80 -0.59
C ILE A 913 -9.76 39.71 -0.81
N TYR A 914 -9.94 40.64 0.11
CA TYR A 914 -10.89 41.74 0.03
C TYR A 914 -10.14 43.02 -0.31
N HIS A 915 -10.57 43.71 -1.36
CA HIS A 915 -10.01 44.99 -1.77
C HIS A 915 -10.89 46.12 -1.23
N LEU A 916 -10.34 46.95 -0.33
CA LEU A 916 -11.04 48.07 0.31
C LEU A 916 -11.58 49.11 -0.69
N GLU A 917 -10.94 49.26 -1.85
CA GLU A 917 -11.29 50.28 -2.85
C GLU A 917 -12.53 49.90 -3.70
N ASP A 918 -12.75 48.61 -3.98
CA ASP A 918 -13.73 48.14 -4.97
C ASP A 918 -14.91 47.32 -4.39
N ASP A 919 -14.94 47.06 -3.06
CA ASP A 919 -15.92 46.17 -2.40
C ASP A 919 -15.97 44.79 -3.11
N PHE A 920 -14.81 44.35 -3.60
CA PHE A 920 -14.65 43.17 -4.46
C PHE A 920 -13.83 42.08 -3.78
N VAL A 921 -14.32 40.85 -3.87
CA VAL A 921 -13.68 39.65 -3.33
C VAL A 921 -13.05 38.86 -4.46
N SER A 922 -11.73 38.76 -4.50
CA SER A 922 -11.04 37.96 -5.52
C SER A 922 -11.10 36.45 -5.18
N PRO A 923 -11.35 35.58 -6.17
CA PRO A 923 -11.36 34.13 -5.95
C PRO A 923 -9.94 33.59 -5.98
N ASN A 924 -9.28 33.48 -4.83
CA ASN A 924 -8.02 32.75 -4.73
C ASN A 924 -8.30 31.23 -4.67
N LYS A 925 -7.58 30.45 -5.49
CA LYS A 925 -7.67 28.98 -5.52
C LYS A 925 -6.38 28.39 -4.94
N THR A 926 -6.41 27.97 -3.68
CA THR A 926 -5.33 27.17 -3.09
C THR A 926 -5.42 25.74 -3.61
N VAL A 927 -4.42 25.28 -4.36
CA VAL A 927 -4.40 23.91 -4.90
C VAL A 927 -3.85 22.95 -3.85
N GLY A 928 -4.55 21.83 -3.66
CA GLY A 928 -4.19 20.77 -2.70
C GLY A 928 -4.98 20.77 -1.39
N LEU A 929 -6.07 21.53 -1.27
CA LEU A 929 -6.81 21.73 -0.01
C LEU A 929 -8.33 21.77 -0.25
N THR A 930 -9.12 21.21 0.69
CA THR A 930 -10.58 21.04 0.52
C THR A 930 -11.41 21.92 1.47
N THR A 931 -11.16 21.93 2.79
CA THR A 931 -11.85 22.82 3.76
C THR A 931 -11.02 23.04 5.05
N TYR A 932 -10.96 24.26 5.62
CA TYR A 932 -10.14 24.56 6.82
C TYR A 932 -10.94 24.83 8.09
N SER A 933 -10.33 24.58 9.26
CA SER A 933 -10.91 24.87 10.60
C SER A 933 -10.11 25.87 11.44
N ASP A 934 -8.82 26.04 11.17
CA ASP A 934 -7.92 26.89 11.97
C ASP A 934 -6.69 27.36 11.17
N SER A 935 -6.09 28.46 11.59
CA SER A 935 -4.89 29.04 10.96
C SER A 935 -4.08 29.95 11.87
N GLU A 936 -2.77 29.93 11.71
CA GLU A 936 -1.84 30.79 12.44
C GLU A 936 -0.70 31.26 11.52
N ILE A 937 -0.25 32.50 11.68
CA ILE A 937 0.87 33.06 10.91
C ILE A 937 2.12 32.98 11.76
N TYR A 938 3.24 32.57 11.16
CA TYR A 938 4.55 32.60 11.80
C TYR A 938 5.62 33.13 10.86
N ILE A 939 6.74 33.57 11.45
CA ILE A 939 7.89 34.13 10.73
C ILE A 939 9.02 33.12 10.75
N GLU A 940 9.71 32.92 9.63
CA GLU A 940 10.93 32.12 9.61
C GLU A 940 12.02 32.77 10.48
N SER A 941 12.52 32.06 11.50
CA SER A 941 13.52 32.61 12.43
C SER A 941 14.63 31.62 12.79
N LEU A 942 15.73 32.15 13.32
CA LEU A 942 16.86 31.38 13.87
C LEU A 942 16.73 31.08 15.37
N VAL A 943 15.62 31.48 16.02
CA VAL A 943 15.42 31.35 17.46
C VAL A 943 15.37 29.87 17.87
N CYS A 944 16.15 29.47 18.86
CA CYS A 944 16.22 28.09 19.32
C CYS A 944 15.37 27.90 20.58
N PRO A 945 14.44 26.92 20.62
CA PRO A 945 13.63 26.66 21.82
C PRO A 945 14.38 25.88 22.91
N ILE A 946 15.62 25.46 22.64
CA ILE A 946 16.49 24.72 23.58
C ILE A 946 17.55 25.70 24.12
N LEU A 947 17.61 25.86 25.44
CA LEU A 947 18.58 26.74 26.12
C LEU A 947 19.98 26.08 26.10
N GLN A 948 21.01 26.83 25.73
CA GLN A 948 22.39 26.33 25.56
C GLN A 948 23.15 26.02 26.87
N ASN A 949 22.48 25.98 28.02
CA ASN A 949 23.10 25.80 29.33
C ASN A 949 22.85 24.41 29.95
N GLU A 950 22.77 23.35 29.15
CA GLU A 950 22.90 21.98 29.67
C GLU A 950 24.36 21.51 29.58
N PRO A 951 25.07 21.31 30.70
CA PRO A 951 26.38 20.70 30.69
C PRO A 951 26.23 19.18 30.53
N GLY A 952 26.14 18.71 29.28
CA GLY A 952 26.24 17.28 29.01
C GLY A 952 25.41 16.78 27.85
N THR A 953 25.79 17.11 26.61
CA THR A 953 25.51 16.19 25.51
C THR A 953 26.60 16.32 24.46
N GLN A 954 27.45 15.29 24.40
CA GLN A 954 28.36 15.10 23.29
C GLN A 954 27.54 15.00 22.01
N VAL A 955 27.85 15.88 21.07
CA VAL A 955 27.40 15.80 19.69
C VAL A 955 27.96 14.51 19.07
N THR A 956 27.14 13.47 18.94
CA THR A 956 27.40 12.41 17.97
C THR A 956 27.04 12.94 16.61
N GLN A 957 28.07 13.24 15.82
CA GLN A 957 27.97 13.43 14.37
C GLN A 957 27.49 12.12 13.72
N SER A 958 26.40 12.20 12.96
CA SER A 958 26.15 11.35 11.79
C SER A 958 25.36 12.15 10.77
#